data_AF-A0A367RYS2-F1
#
_entry.id   AF-A0A367RYS2-F1
#
_cell.length_a   1.000
_cell.length_b   1.000
_cell.length_c   1.000
_cell.angle_alpha   90.00
_cell.angle_beta   90.00
_cell.angle_gamma   90.00
#
_symmetry.space_group_name_H-M   'P 1'
#
loop_
_entity.id
_entity.type
_entity.pdbx_description
1 polymer ?
#
loop_
_entity_poly.entity_id
_entity_poly.type
_entity_poly.pdbx_seq_one_letter_code
_entity_poly.pdbx_strand_id
1 'polypeptide(L)'
;MTQNVPYLKPQTSKETTDFESADSGKIAERIAIIGIGCRFPGSANSPEAFWKLLVSGIDAITEVPESRWNVNKFYDPDITKPGKMRTRWGGFVDKIDFFDAQFFGISPREASRIDPQQRVMLEVAWEALEDGGQMSERLADSKTGVFIGISGSDYQNIQGSDRDSINAYTNLGGVNCVTANRISYVFDLKGPSMTVDTACSSSLVAVHLAYQSIWHGESVLAIAGGVNAILRPEATIGFSKASMLSPDGRCFTFDARANGYVRAEEAGIVVLKPLSQAMADRDPIYAVIISSAVNQDGQTNGITVPNGQSQEAALQEACQNAGILPQQIQYIEAHGTGTPVGDPIEAIALGNVLGKNRTLGEYCTVGSVKTNIGHLETASGIAGLIKVALALKHRQIPPNLHFQTPNPKIPFEELGLRVPTTLEPWPNSKEARLAGVNSFGFGGTNAHVLLSGLATDVTDIGDSERGSLPVLLPLSAKSPNALVAVARATHKFLTTLSEGADVSLTDICHTASNRRGHHDHRLALATDTKENLVENLEAFLAGENRPGLSSGHLVPDFQPKLAFVFSGMGPQWWAMGRQLLESEPIFREVIEQCDELLRQYADWSLLSELRASDETSRINSTQIAQCSIFAVQIALAALWRSWGITPQAIVGHSVGEVAAAHVAGALSLSDALQVIFHRSRVQASAAGFGKMLVVCQAKFAK
;
A
#
# COMPACT_ATOMS: atom_id res chain seq x y z
N MET A 1 -8.96 35.07 23.84
CA MET A 1 -9.85 34.36 24.79
C MET A 1 -10.86 33.60 23.95
N THR A 2 -10.56 32.34 23.67
CA THR A 2 -11.23 31.48 22.70
C THR A 2 -12.16 30.54 23.46
N GLN A 3 -13.47 30.76 23.34
CA GLN A 3 -14.47 29.81 23.81
C GLN A 3 -14.74 28.80 22.69
N ASN A 4 -14.32 27.55 22.93
CA ASN A 4 -14.61 26.38 22.11
C ASN A 4 -16.09 26.00 22.28
N VAL A 5 -16.82 25.94 21.17
CA VAL A 5 -18.13 25.27 21.09
C VAL A 5 -17.88 23.82 20.64
N PRO A 6 -18.41 22.80 21.33
CA PRO A 6 -18.12 21.40 21.01
C PRO A 6 -19.00 20.88 19.87
N TYR A 7 -18.35 20.25 18.88
CA TYR A 7 -18.99 19.49 17.81
C TYR A 7 -19.77 18.28 18.37
N LEU A 8 -21.02 18.15 17.93
CA LEU A 8 -21.92 17.03 18.22
C LEU A 8 -21.41 15.74 17.58
N LYS A 9 -21.25 14.69 18.39
CA LYS A 9 -20.97 13.31 17.95
C LYS A 9 -22.22 12.70 17.31
N PRO A 10 -22.12 11.97 16.18
CA PRO A 10 -23.18 11.09 15.72
C PRO A 10 -23.30 9.89 16.67
N GLN A 11 -24.53 9.55 17.06
CA GLN A 11 -24.84 8.35 17.84
C GLN A 11 -24.61 7.11 16.96
N THR A 12 -23.62 6.30 17.33
CA THR A 12 -23.40 4.96 16.78
C THR A 12 -24.43 3.99 17.35
N SER A 13 -25.26 3.40 16.49
CA SER A 13 -26.08 2.24 16.81
C SER A 13 -25.16 1.06 17.17
N LYS A 14 -25.31 0.54 18.38
CA LYS A 14 -24.70 -0.72 18.81
C LYS A 14 -25.43 -1.87 18.10
N GLU A 15 -24.80 -2.40 17.06
CA GLU A 15 -25.10 -3.76 16.62
C GLU A 15 -24.08 -4.73 17.22
N THR A 16 -24.60 -5.87 17.62
CA THR A 16 -24.12 -6.80 18.63
C THR A 16 -22.93 -7.63 18.16
N THR A 17 -21.81 -7.50 18.86
CA THR A 17 -20.69 -8.45 18.84
C THR A 17 -21.01 -9.62 19.78
N ASP A 18 -21.49 -10.73 19.23
CA ASP A 18 -21.62 -11.97 20.01
C ASP A 18 -20.28 -12.72 19.99
N PHE A 19 -19.38 -12.36 20.92
CA PHE A 19 -18.36 -13.25 21.49
C PHE A 19 -17.90 -12.68 22.84
N GLU A 20 -18.71 -12.89 23.89
CA GLU A 20 -18.32 -12.82 25.31
C GLU A 20 -19.08 -13.93 26.05
N SER A 21 -18.54 -14.72 26.98
CA SER A 21 -17.28 -14.66 27.73
C SER A 21 -17.02 -16.00 28.43
N ALA A 22 -15.75 -16.34 28.69
CA ALA A 22 -15.28 -16.73 30.02
C ALA A 22 -13.74 -16.73 30.08
N ASP A 23 -13.21 -15.71 30.76
CA ASP A 23 -11.96 -15.62 31.53
C ASP A 23 -11.02 -14.49 31.12
N SER A 24 -10.62 -13.69 32.12
CA SER A 24 -10.01 -12.37 31.98
C SER A 24 -8.49 -12.43 31.76
N GLY A 25 -8.06 -12.85 30.58
CA GLY A 25 -6.77 -12.52 29.99
C GLY A 25 -7.02 -11.61 28.79
N LYS A 26 -6.34 -10.46 28.67
CA LYS A 26 -6.46 -9.60 27.48
C LYS A 26 -6.25 -10.48 26.23
N ILE A 27 -7.29 -10.67 25.41
CA ILE A 27 -7.13 -11.24 24.07
C ILE A 27 -6.10 -10.36 23.37
N ALA A 28 -5.00 -10.97 22.92
CA ALA A 28 -3.93 -10.25 22.26
C ALA A 28 -4.48 -9.49 21.03
N GLU A 29 -4.15 -8.21 20.93
CA GLU A 29 -4.48 -7.41 19.75
C GLU A 29 -3.93 -8.09 18.49
N ARG A 30 -4.81 -8.37 17.53
CA ARG A 30 -4.42 -9.00 16.26
C ARG A 30 -3.75 -7.98 15.35
N ILE A 31 -2.85 -8.44 14.48
CA ILE A 31 -2.04 -7.54 13.64
C ILE A 31 -2.43 -7.72 12.18
N ALA A 32 -2.88 -6.65 11.53
CA ALA A 32 -3.23 -6.63 10.11
C ALA A 32 -1.98 -6.50 9.23
N ILE A 33 -1.97 -7.26 8.13
CA ILE A 33 -1.08 -7.01 6.99
C ILE A 33 -1.80 -6.00 6.08
N ILE A 34 -1.37 -4.74 6.13
CA ILE A 34 -2.04 -3.66 5.42
C ILE A 34 -1.44 -3.34 4.05
N GLY A 35 -0.16 -3.67 3.84
CA GLY A 35 0.51 -3.40 2.57
C GLY A 35 1.58 -4.43 2.28
N ILE A 36 1.81 -4.70 1.00
CA ILE A 36 2.77 -5.68 0.51
C ILE A 36 3.59 -5.06 -0.62
N GLY A 37 4.91 -5.20 -0.52
CA GLY A 37 5.85 -4.96 -1.61
C GLY A 37 6.64 -6.22 -1.87
N CYS A 38 6.87 -6.56 -3.14
CA CYS A 38 7.75 -7.67 -3.47
C CYS A 38 8.45 -7.51 -4.82
N ARG A 39 9.60 -8.17 -4.87
CA ARG A 39 10.36 -8.48 -6.07
C ARG A 39 10.65 -9.98 -5.93
N PHE A 40 10.09 -10.81 -6.82
CA PHE A 40 10.35 -12.25 -6.93
C PHE A 40 10.59 -12.73 -8.38
N PRO A 41 11.30 -13.87 -8.57
CA PRO A 41 11.73 -14.31 -9.89
C PRO A 41 10.54 -14.50 -10.84
N GLY A 42 10.79 -14.42 -12.15
CA GLY A 42 9.73 -14.54 -13.15
C GLY A 42 8.89 -13.27 -13.31
N SER A 43 9.52 -12.10 -13.10
CA SER A 43 8.86 -10.78 -13.17
C SER A 43 7.72 -10.58 -12.15
N ALA A 44 7.78 -11.26 -11.00
CA ALA A 44 6.85 -11.05 -9.91
C ALA A 44 7.23 -9.81 -9.09
N ASN A 45 7.06 -8.63 -9.68
CA ASN A 45 7.47 -7.34 -9.14
C ASN A 45 6.33 -6.54 -8.47
N SER A 46 5.21 -7.18 -8.16
CA SER A 46 4.12 -6.63 -7.36
C SER A 46 3.30 -7.78 -6.75
N PRO A 47 2.47 -7.53 -5.74
CA PRO A 47 1.57 -8.56 -5.19
C PRO A 47 0.67 -9.19 -6.27
N GLU A 48 0.18 -8.40 -7.23
CA GLU A 48 -0.66 -8.85 -8.35
C GLU A 48 0.13 -9.69 -9.35
N ALA A 49 1.34 -9.25 -9.71
CA ALA A 49 2.21 -9.99 -10.62
C ALA A 49 2.62 -11.33 -10.01
N PHE A 50 2.92 -11.34 -8.71
CA PHE A 50 3.23 -12.56 -7.97
C PHE A 50 2.02 -13.50 -7.87
N TRP A 51 0.84 -12.97 -7.55
CA TRP A 51 -0.39 -13.77 -7.55
C TRP A 51 -0.64 -14.41 -8.92
N LYS A 52 -0.51 -13.64 -10.01
CA LYS A 52 -0.65 -14.14 -11.38
C LYS A 52 0.33 -15.27 -11.68
N LEU A 53 1.59 -15.15 -11.25
CA LEU A 53 2.61 -16.19 -11.40
C LEU A 53 2.20 -17.48 -10.70
N LEU A 54 1.74 -17.38 -9.44
CA LEU A 54 1.32 -18.51 -8.62
C LEU A 54 0.13 -19.27 -9.21
N VAL A 55 -0.95 -18.56 -9.56
CA VAL A 55 -2.17 -19.20 -10.11
C VAL A 55 -1.97 -19.76 -11.51
N SER A 56 -1.02 -19.20 -12.27
CA SER A 56 -0.65 -19.71 -13.59
C SER A 56 0.30 -20.91 -13.52
N GLY A 57 0.76 -21.30 -12.32
CA GLY A 57 1.65 -22.43 -12.11
C GLY A 57 3.01 -22.29 -12.80
N ILE A 58 3.58 -21.08 -12.80
CA ILE A 58 4.84 -20.79 -13.48
C ILE A 58 6.03 -21.22 -12.60
N ASP A 59 6.98 -21.95 -13.22
CA ASP A 59 8.33 -22.24 -12.72
C ASP A 59 9.27 -21.11 -13.19
N ALA A 60 9.74 -20.30 -12.25
CA ALA A 60 10.56 -19.11 -12.51
C ALA A 60 12.07 -19.38 -12.47
N ILE A 61 12.49 -20.65 -12.39
CA ILE A 61 13.90 -21.01 -12.35
C ILE A 61 14.52 -20.91 -13.75
N THR A 62 15.70 -20.30 -13.80
CA THR A 62 16.49 -20.09 -15.01
C THR A 62 17.93 -20.55 -14.83
N GLU A 63 18.69 -20.69 -15.92
CA GLU A 63 20.14 -20.88 -15.83
C GLU A 63 20.77 -19.58 -15.31
N VAL A 64 21.88 -19.67 -14.58
CA VAL A 64 22.60 -18.49 -14.07
C VAL A 64 22.84 -17.47 -15.21
N PRO A 65 22.34 -16.23 -15.09
CA PRO A 65 22.53 -15.21 -16.12
C PRO A 65 24.00 -14.85 -16.31
N GLU A 66 24.40 -14.57 -17.56
CA GLU A 66 25.78 -14.12 -17.87
C GLU A 66 26.17 -12.83 -17.14
N SER A 67 25.17 -11.99 -16.82
CA SER A 67 25.35 -10.75 -16.05
C SER A 67 25.76 -11.00 -14.59
N ARG A 68 25.58 -12.22 -14.06
CA ARG A 68 26.05 -12.62 -12.72
C ARG A 68 27.46 -13.18 -12.81
N TRP A 69 27.62 -14.32 -13.51
CA TRP A 69 28.92 -14.90 -13.82
C TRP A 69 28.80 -15.94 -14.95
N ASN A 70 29.93 -16.30 -15.55
CA ASN A 70 29.96 -17.39 -16.54
C ASN A 70 29.79 -18.75 -15.85
N VAL A 71 28.58 -19.32 -15.95
CA VAL A 71 28.19 -20.60 -15.31
C VAL A 71 29.10 -21.77 -15.69
N ASN A 72 29.58 -21.82 -16.94
CA ASN A 72 30.43 -22.91 -17.45
C ASN A 72 31.80 -22.98 -16.76
N LYS A 73 32.26 -21.86 -16.17
CA LYS A 73 33.51 -21.85 -15.39
C LYS A 73 33.37 -22.51 -14.03
N PHE A 74 32.16 -22.60 -13.48
CA PHE A 74 31.92 -23.07 -12.12
C PHE A 74 31.10 -24.35 -12.04
N TYR A 75 30.31 -24.68 -13.06
CA TYR A 75 29.53 -25.91 -13.10
C TYR A 75 30.41 -27.16 -13.33
N ASP A 76 30.14 -28.22 -12.59
CA ASP A 76 30.59 -29.58 -12.89
C ASP A 76 29.62 -30.59 -12.24
N PRO A 77 29.15 -31.63 -12.98
CA PRO A 77 28.27 -32.63 -12.39
C PRO A 77 28.96 -33.48 -11.30
N ASP A 78 30.29 -33.57 -11.30
CA ASP A 78 31.05 -34.26 -10.27
C ASP A 78 31.13 -33.42 -8.97
N ILE A 79 30.36 -33.82 -7.97
CA ILE A 79 30.31 -33.16 -6.65
C ILE A 79 31.66 -33.18 -5.93
N THR A 80 32.56 -34.11 -6.24
CA THR A 80 33.87 -34.23 -5.59
C THR A 80 34.87 -33.20 -6.10
N LYS A 81 34.64 -32.62 -7.28
CA LYS A 81 35.57 -31.69 -7.92
C LYS A 81 35.69 -30.37 -7.14
N PRO A 82 36.87 -29.99 -6.63
CA PRO A 82 37.02 -28.77 -5.83
C PRO A 82 36.60 -27.49 -6.58
N GLY A 83 35.97 -26.54 -5.87
CA GLY A 83 35.60 -25.24 -6.43
C GLY A 83 34.48 -25.26 -7.48
N LYS A 84 33.77 -26.38 -7.63
CA LYS A 84 32.67 -26.53 -8.59
C LYS A 84 31.32 -26.65 -7.91
N MET A 85 30.31 -26.02 -8.52
CA MET A 85 28.91 -26.15 -8.17
C MET A 85 28.25 -27.25 -9.01
N ARG A 86 27.36 -28.03 -8.39
CA ARG A 86 26.71 -29.17 -9.04
C ARG A 86 25.46 -28.81 -9.85
N THR A 87 25.05 -27.55 -9.76
CA THR A 87 23.88 -27.00 -10.43
C THR A 87 24.25 -25.74 -11.19
N ARG A 88 23.47 -25.44 -12.21
CA ARG A 88 23.58 -24.27 -13.09
C ARG A 88 22.33 -23.39 -13.02
N TRP A 89 21.41 -23.73 -12.14
CA TRP A 89 20.06 -23.18 -12.07
C TRP A 89 19.87 -22.29 -10.84
N GLY A 90 19.00 -21.30 -10.94
CA GLY A 90 18.58 -20.43 -9.84
C GLY A 90 17.35 -19.59 -10.18
N GLY A 91 16.69 -19.06 -9.14
CA GLY A 91 15.68 -18.01 -9.29
C GLY A 91 16.36 -16.65 -9.32
N PHE A 92 16.38 -15.99 -10.47
CA PHE A 92 17.07 -14.72 -10.69
C PHE A 92 16.11 -13.63 -11.14
N VAL A 93 16.54 -12.41 -10.86
CA VAL A 93 15.78 -11.18 -11.09
C VAL A 93 16.48 -10.38 -12.16
N ASP A 94 15.69 -9.73 -12.99
CA ASP A 94 16.24 -8.83 -13.98
C ASP A 94 16.72 -7.54 -13.31
N LYS A 95 17.83 -6.99 -13.81
CA LYS A 95 18.28 -5.61 -13.48
C LYS A 95 18.49 -5.35 -11.98
N ILE A 96 19.07 -6.31 -11.25
CA ILE A 96 19.43 -6.18 -9.82
C ILE A 96 20.32 -4.94 -9.51
N ASP A 97 20.98 -4.39 -10.52
CA ASP A 97 21.85 -3.21 -10.44
C ASP A 97 21.11 -1.87 -10.56
N PHE A 98 19.84 -1.87 -10.99
CA PHE A 98 19.05 -0.66 -11.22
C PHE A 98 18.52 -0.10 -9.88
N PHE A 99 18.47 1.23 -9.77
CA PHE A 99 17.99 1.92 -8.57
C PHE A 99 17.74 3.41 -8.85
N ASP A 100 16.60 3.95 -8.42
CA ASP A 100 16.33 5.41 -8.47
C ASP A 100 16.96 6.14 -7.27
N ALA A 101 18.26 6.40 -7.36
CA ALA A 101 18.99 7.05 -6.27
C ALA A 101 18.49 8.47 -5.96
N GLN A 102 18.08 9.23 -6.98
CA GLN A 102 17.63 10.61 -6.81
C GLN A 102 16.30 10.66 -6.05
N PHE A 103 15.40 9.71 -6.30
CA PHE A 103 14.13 9.59 -5.59
C PHE A 103 14.33 9.51 -4.07
N PHE A 104 15.34 8.76 -3.62
CA PHE A 104 15.68 8.57 -2.21
C PHE A 104 16.70 9.59 -1.65
N GLY A 105 17.05 10.63 -2.43
CA GLY A 105 18.01 11.65 -1.99
C GLY A 105 19.45 11.14 -1.88
N ILE A 106 19.79 10.06 -2.59
CA ILE A 106 21.10 9.42 -2.55
C ILE A 106 21.94 9.88 -3.76
N SER A 107 23.18 10.30 -3.51
CA SER A 107 24.08 10.74 -4.58
C SER A 107 24.50 9.56 -5.47
N PRO A 108 24.79 9.77 -6.77
CA PRO A 108 25.29 8.71 -7.65
C PRO A 108 26.58 8.04 -7.12
N ARG A 109 27.44 8.82 -6.46
CA ARG A 109 28.68 8.33 -5.84
C ARG A 109 28.39 7.34 -4.71
N GLU A 110 27.44 7.66 -3.84
CA GLU A 110 27.01 6.75 -2.78
C GLU A 110 26.29 5.53 -3.36
N ALA A 111 25.32 5.74 -4.25
CA ALA A 111 24.51 4.68 -4.84
C ALA A 111 25.38 3.55 -5.45
N SER A 112 26.48 3.90 -6.12
CA SER A 112 27.43 2.94 -6.70
C SER A 112 28.11 2.01 -5.68
N ARG A 113 28.02 2.31 -4.38
CA ARG A 113 28.61 1.56 -3.27
C ARG A 113 27.56 0.89 -2.38
N ILE A 114 26.27 1.14 -2.60
CA ILE A 114 25.19 0.52 -1.85
C ILE A 114 24.97 -0.90 -2.39
N ASP A 115 24.93 -1.91 -1.53
CA ASP A 115 24.53 -3.28 -1.86
C ASP A 115 23.16 -3.29 -2.54
N PRO A 116 22.98 -3.97 -3.70
CA PRO A 116 21.67 -4.19 -4.30
C PRO A 116 20.56 -4.61 -3.31
N GLN A 117 20.90 -5.35 -2.26
CA GLN A 117 19.97 -5.72 -1.20
C GLN A 117 19.40 -4.49 -0.45
N GLN A 118 20.23 -3.49 -0.15
CA GLN A 118 19.78 -2.24 0.46
C GLN A 118 18.94 -1.39 -0.52
N ARG A 119 19.31 -1.37 -1.79
CA ARG A 119 18.61 -0.61 -2.84
C ARG A 119 17.19 -1.14 -3.05
N VAL A 120 17.07 -2.44 -3.29
CA VAL A 120 15.76 -3.08 -3.51
C VAL A 120 14.88 -2.97 -2.28
N MET A 121 15.44 -3.06 -1.07
CA MET A 121 14.67 -2.93 0.16
C MET A 121 14.10 -1.52 0.38
N LEU A 122 14.77 -0.46 -0.12
CA LEU A 122 14.20 0.89 -0.11
C LEU A 122 13.02 1.01 -1.07
N GLU A 123 13.15 0.51 -2.30
CA GLU A 123 12.08 0.52 -3.30
C GLU A 123 10.87 -0.30 -2.83
N VAL A 124 11.12 -1.53 -2.39
CA VAL A 124 10.07 -2.44 -1.93
C VAL A 124 9.40 -1.92 -0.64
N ALA A 125 10.12 -1.20 0.23
CA ALA A 125 9.51 -0.58 1.40
C ALA A 125 8.60 0.60 1.02
N TRP A 126 9.05 1.44 0.08
CA TRP A 126 8.22 2.51 -0.47
C TRP A 126 6.92 1.96 -1.05
N GLU A 127 7.02 0.92 -1.88
CA GLU A 127 5.86 0.31 -2.55
C GLU A 127 4.91 -0.37 -1.56
N ALA A 128 5.43 -1.05 -0.54
CA ALA A 128 4.60 -1.66 0.48
C ALA A 128 3.82 -0.60 1.29
N LEU A 129 4.44 0.56 1.56
CA LEU A 129 3.77 1.69 2.20
C LEU A 129 2.68 2.28 1.28
N GLU A 130 2.96 2.49 0.00
CA GLU A 130 1.96 2.98 -0.96
C GLU A 130 0.80 1.98 -1.16
N ASP A 131 1.08 0.68 -1.23
CA ASP A 131 0.07 -0.37 -1.30
C ASP A 131 -0.85 -0.34 -0.07
N GLY A 132 -0.28 -0.14 1.13
CA GLY A 132 -1.04 0.09 2.36
C GLY A 132 -1.69 1.48 2.47
N GLY A 133 -1.54 2.34 1.45
CA GLY A 133 -2.05 3.71 1.42
C GLY A 133 -1.44 4.61 2.49
N GLN A 134 -0.23 4.30 2.97
CA GLN A 134 0.51 5.05 3.98
C GLN A 134 1.44 6.07 3.31
N MET A 135 1.27 7.34 3.65
CA MET A 135 2.17 8.40 3.17
C MET A 135 3.41 8.46 4.05
N SER A 136 4.60 8.35 3.44
CA SER A 136 5.88 8.45 4.14
C SER A 136 6.00 9.74 4.97
N GLU A 137 5.47 10.85 4.45
CA GLU A 137 5.48 12.16 5.09
C GLU A 137 4.63 12.22 6.36
N ARG A 138 3.59 11.37 6.45
CA ARG A 138 2.77 11.23 7.68
C ARG A 138 3.37 10.25 8.68
N LEU A 139 4.31 9.42 8.24
CA LEU A 139 5.04 8.48 9.10
C LEU A 139 6.34 9.06 9.64
N ALA A 140 6.82 10.18 9.09
CA ALA A 140 7.98 10.89 9.62
C ALA A 140 7.81 11.20 11.11
N ASP A 141 8.89 10.99 11.88
CA ASP A 141 8.95 11.09 13.35
C ASP A 141 8.06 10.10 14.13
N SER A 142 7.37 9.18 13.45
CA SER A 142 6.54 8.16 14.11
C SER A 142 7.37 7.02 14.69
N LYS A 143 6.83 6.33 15.71
CA LYS A 143 7.38 5.07 16.24
C LYS A 143 7.12 3.89 15.28
N THR A 144 7.48 4.04 14.01
CA THR A 144 7.39 2.96 13.03
C THR A 144 8.66 2.11 13.11
N GLY A 145 8.52 0.82 13.37
CA GLY A 145 9.64 -0.13 13.45
C GLY A 145 10.03 -0.72 12.08
N VAL A 146 11.27 -1.18 11.94
CA VAL A 146 11.82 -1.80 10.73
C VAL A 146 12.60 -3.07 11.08
N PHE A 147 12.17 -4.22 10.56
CA PHE A 147 12.71 -5.54 10.90
C PHE A 147 13.01 -6.33 9.62
N ILE A 148 14.29 -6.52 9.30
CA ILE A 148 14.70 -7.11 8.02
C ILE A 148 15.54 -8.38 8.21
N GLY A 149 15.13 -9.48 7.59
CA GLY A 149 15.94 -10.70 7.46
C GLY A 149 17.00 -10.57 6.36
N ILE A 150 18.28 -10.70 6.70
CA ILE A 150 19.40 -10.58 5.74
C ILE A 150 20.69 -11.24 6.30
N SER A 151 21.46 -11.91 5.45
CA SER A 151 22.73 -12.55 5.83
C SER A 151 23.86 -12.37 4.81
N GLY A 152 23.55 -12.35 3.51
CA GLY A 152 24.53 -12.28 2.43
C GLY A 152 25.39 -11.01 2.46
N SER A 153 26.68 -11.16 2.16
CA SER A 153 27.68 -10.06 2.12
C SER A 153 28.49 -10.05 0.82
N ASP A 154 27.94 -10.62 -0.25
CA ASP A 154 28.63 -10.76 -1.54
C ASP A 154 29.15 -9.41 -2.06
N TYR A 155 28.32 -8.37 -1.98
CA TYR A 155 28.69 -7.05 -2.49
C TYR A 155 29.80 -6.39 -1.67
N GLN A 156 29.79 -6.58 -0.35
CA GLN A 156 30.88 -6.14 0.53
C GLN A 156 32.20 -6.83 0.14
N ASN A 157 32.16 -8.12 -0.16
CA ASN A 157 33.34 -8.86 -0.62
C ASN A 157 33.84 -8.39 -2.00
N ILE A 158 32.93 -8.09 -2.93
CA ILE A 158 33.28 -7.50 -4.24
C ILE A 158 34.00 -6.17 -4.03
N GLN A 159 33.43 -5.27 -3.23
CA GLN A 159 34.04 -3.96 -2.97
C GLN A 159 35.37 -4.05 -2.20
N GLY A 160 35.52 -5.02 -1.31
CA GLY A 160 36.75 -5.25 -0.55
C GLY A 160 37.89 -5.87 -1.36
N SER A 161 37.60 -6.41 -2.55
CA SER A 161 38.60 -7.07 -3.40
C SER A 161 39.60 -6.10 -4.04
N ASP A 162 39.21 -4.84 -4.26
CA ASP A 162 40.07 -3.77 -4.75
C ASP A 162 40.22 -2.67 -3.68
N ARG A 163 41.39 -2.69 -3.01
CA ARG A 163 41.71 -1.77 -1.91
C ARG A 163 41.72 -0.31 -2.32
N ASP A 164 42.12 -0.01 -3.56
CA ASP A 164 42.20 1.36 -4.06
C ASP A 164 40.81 1.94 -4.39
N SER A 165 39.81 1.06 -4.57
CA SER A 165 38.42 1.46 -4.82
C SER A 165 37.63 1.84 -3.55
N ILE A 166 38.17 1.55 -2.36
CA ILE A 166 37.52 1.75 -1.07
C ILE A 166 37.36 3.25 -0.78
N ASN A 167 36.17 3.67 -0.37
CA ASN A 167 35.89 5.06 0.00
C ASN A 167 34.90 5.14 1.19
N ALA A 168 34.52 6.37 1.55
CA ALA A 168 33.65 6.65 2.69
C ALA A 168 32.29 5.90 2.67
N TYR A 169 31.79 5.52 1.49
CA TYR A 169 30.51 4.83 1.34
C TYR A 169 30.63 3.30 1.34
N THR A 170 31.85 2.73 1.24
CA THR A 170 32.05 1.28 1.10
C THR A 170 31.48 0.51 2.30
N ASN A 171 31.78 0.95 3.52
CA ASN A 171 31.26 0.29 4.71
C ASN A 171 29.75 0.49 4.85
N LEU A 172 29.28 1.73 4.70
CA LEU A 172 27.86 2.06 4.83
C LEU A 172 27.00 1.29 3.82
N GLY A 173 27.49 1.16 2.59
CA GLY A 173 26.80 0.45 1.53
C GLY A 173 26.91 -1.07 1.60
N GLY A 174 27.84 -1.64 2.39
CA GLY A 174 28.06 -3.09 2.45
C GLY A 174 27.55 -3.79 3.71
N VAL A 175 27.46 -3.12 4.86
CA VAL A 175 27.09 -3.77 6.12
C VAL A 175 25.59 -4.02 6.24
N ASN A 176 25.20 -5.23 6.66
CA ASN A 176 23.80 -5.66 6.71
C ASN A 176 22.91 -4.78 7.60
N CYS A 177 23.40 -4.34 8.77
CA CYS A 177 22.61 -3.51 9.69
C CYS A 177 22.06 -2.22 9.04
N VAL A 178 22.76 -1.69 8.03
CA VAL A 178 22.33 -0.48 7.33
C VAL A 178 21.10 -0.73 6.46
N THR A 179 20.77 -1.97 6.09
CA THR A 179 19.55 -2.28 5.31
C THR A 179 18.28 -1.82 6.04
N ALA A 180 18.12 -2.15 7.33
CA ALA A 180 16.98 -1.67 8.13
C ALA A 180 17.14 -0.18 8.47
N ASN A 181 18.34 0.23 8.90
CA ASN A 181 18.58 1.60 9.35
C ASN A 181 18.40 2.63 8.25
N ARG A 182 18.70 2.28 6.99
CA ARG A 182 18.55 3.17 5.83
C ARG A 182 17.08 3.39 5.50
N ILE A 183 16.21 2.38 5.64
CA ILE A 183 14.75 2.56 5.55
C ILE A 183 14.28 3.55 6.62
N SER A 184 14.69 3.35 7.88
CA SER A 184 14.35 4.27 8.97
C SER A 184 14.88 5.68 8.73
N TYR A 185 16.10 5.81 8.23
CA TYR A 185 16.71 7.11 7.93
C TYR A 185 15.98 7.85 6.81
N VAL A 186 15.69 7.17 5.70
CA VAL A 186 15.07 7.78 4.51
C VAL A 186 13.63 8.21 4.77
N PHE A 187 12.87 7.44 5.55
CA PHE A 187 11.48 7.74 5.89
C PHE A 187 11.30 8.42 7.25
N ASP A 188 12.40 8.83 7.89
CA ASP A 188 12.45 9.48 9.20
C ASP A 188 11.69 8.75 10.33
N LEU A 189 11.86 7.42 10.40
CA LEU A 189 11.15 6.55 11.35
C LEU A 189 11.94 6.40 12.67
N LYS A 190 11.24 6.41 13.81
CA LYS A 190 11.84 6.40 15.16
C LYS A 190 11.56 5.13 15.97
N GLY A 191 10.93 4.10 15.39
CA GLY A 191 10.76 2.80 16.05
C GLY A 191 12.04 1.96 16.05
N PRO A 192 12.01 0.75 16.65
CA PRO A 192 13.13 -0.19 16.57
C PRO A 192 13.53 -0.47 15.12
N SER A 193 14.83 -0.43 14.82
CA SER A 193 15.36 -0.70 13.48
C SER A 193 16.48 -1.73 13.57
N MET A 194 16.27 -2.91 12.98
CA MET A 194 17.23 -4.00 13.10
C MET A 194 17.19 -4.99 11.94
N THR A 195 18.33 -5.67 11.78
CA THR A 195 18.47 -6.81 10.90
C THR A 195 18.60 -8.11 11.69
N VAL A 196 18.01 -9.18 11.16
CA VAL A 196 17.97 -10.51 11.77
C VAL A 196 18.65 -11.50 10.83
N ASP A 197 19.54 -12.34 11.38
CA ASP A 197 20.12 -13.48 10.67
C ASP A 197 19.90 -14.77 11.48
N THR A 198 18.91 -15.53 11.04
CA THR A 198 18.65 -16.90 11.48
C THR A 198 18.63 -17.83 10.26
N ALA A 199 19.46 -17.52 9.26
CA ALA A 199 19.48 -18.18 7.96
C ALA A 199 18.09 -18.19 7.28
N CYS A 200 17.59 -19.35 6.85
CA CYS A 200 16.35 -19.46 6.07
C CYS A 200 15.09 -18.97 6.81
N SER A 201 15.12 -18.87 8.15
CA SER A 201 13.99 -18.36 8.94
C SER A 201 14.03 -16.84 9.16
N SER A 202 15.08 -16.15 8.71
CA SER A 202 15.36 -14.74 9.06
C SER A 202 14.17 -13.80 8.86
N SER A 203 13.55 -13.81 7.68
CA SER A 203 12.42 -12.90 7.40
C SER A 203 11.18 -13.22 8.24
N LEU A 204 10.94 -14.49 8.59
CA LEU A 204 9.79 -14.87 9.40
C LEU A 204 10.01 -14.57 10.89
N VAL A 205 11.25 -14.71 11.36
CA VAL A 205 11.67 -14.20 12.68
C VAL A 205 11.57 -12.67 12.71
N ALA A 206 11.94 -11.97 11.64
CA ALA A 206 11.76 -10.52 11.55
C ALA A 206 10.28 -10.10 11.64
N VAL A 207 9.37 -10.85 11.00
CA VAL A 207 7.92 -10.67 11.15
C VAL A 207 7.45 -10.96 12.58
N HIS A 208 7.97 -12.01 13.22
CA HIS A 208 7.68 -12.29 14.63
C HIS A 208 8.10 -11.13 15.56
N LEU A 209 9.31 -10.57 15.38
CA LEU A 209 9.76 -9.43 16.17
C LEU A 209 8.94 -8.16 15.90
N ALA A 210 8.54 -7.93 14.66
CA ALA A 210 7.65 -6.82 14.31
C ALA A 210 6.26 -6.97 14.95
N TYR A 211 5.70 -8.18 14.93
CA TYR A 211 4.47 -8.55 15.63
C TYR A 211 4.60 -8.28 17.13
N GLN A 212 5.68 -8.75 17.77
CA GLN A 212 5.94 -8.53 19.20
C GLN A 212 6.12 -7.05 19.54
N SER A 213 6.82 -6.29 18.70
CA SER A 213 7.06 -4.86 18.88
C SER A 213 5.76 -4.04 18.87
N ILE A 214 4.84 -4.35 17.94
CA ILE A 214 3.51 -3.73 17.93
C ILE A 214 2.72 -4.13 19.17
N TRP A 215 2.73 -5.43 19.51
CA TRP A 215 1.98 -5.95 20.64
C TRP A 215 2.40 -5.35 21.99
N HIS A 216 3.70 -5.07 22.17
CA HIS A 216 4.25 -4.38 23.34
C HIS A 216 4.18 -2.85 23.27
N GLY A 217 3.69 -2.28 22.16
CA GLY A 217 3.59 -0.82 21.96
C GLY A 217 4.93 -0.12 21.71
N GLU A 218 5.99 -0.86 21.36
CA GLU A 218 7.27 -0.30 20.92
C GLU A 218 7.15 0.28 19.50
N SER A 219 6.25 -0.27 18.68
CA SER A 219 5.92 0.23 17.35
C SER A 219 4.42 0.49 17.18
N VAL A 220 4.06 1.60 16.55
CA VAL A 220 2.66 1.89 16.15
C VAL A 220 2.31 1.30 14.78
N LEU A 221 3.33 1.05 13.97
CA LEU A 221 3.31 0.43 12.66
C LEU A 221 4.68 -0.25 12.47
N ALA A 222 4.76 -1.34 11.73
CA ALA A 222 6.05 -1.99 11.48
C ALA A 222 6.22 -2.40 10.02
N ILE A 223 7.42 -2.19 9.49
CA ILE A 223 7.87 -2.68 8.20
C ILE A 223 8.67 -3.95 8.47
N ALA A 224 8.21 -5.09 7.98
CA ALA A 224 8.86 -6.38 8.22
C ALA A 224 9.09 -7.14 6.91
N GLY A 225 10.24 -7.77 6.76
CA GLY A 225 10.54 -8.47 5.51
C GLY A 225 11.89 -9.17 5.50
N GLY A 226 12.37 -9.44 4.30
CA GLY A 226 13.71 -9.97 4.10
C GLY A 226 14.15 -9.88 2.65
N VAL A 227 15.46 -10.00 2.47
CA VAL A 227 16.12 -9.91 1.16
C VAL A 227 17.21 -10.95 1.05
N ASN A 228 17.42 -11.46 -0.16
CA ASN A 228 18.57 -12.25 -0.55
C ASN A 228 19.13 -11.77 -1.89
N ALA A 229 20.44 -11.86 -2.11
CA ALA A 229 21.06 -11.57 -3.40
C ALA A 229 22.12 -12.61 -3.73
N ILE A 230 22.13 -13.08 -4.98
CA ILE A 230 23.12 -14.06 -5.45
C ILE A 230 24.04 -13.35 -6.44
N LEU A 231 25.09 -12.72 -5.93
CA LEU A 231 26.01 -11.92 -6.75
C LEU A 231 27.29 -12.70 -7.10
N ARG A 232 27.59 -13.77 -6.36
CA ARG A 232 28.82 -14.55 -6.50
C ARG A 232 28.59 -16.06 -6.44
N PRO A 233 29.43 -16.88 -7.11
CA PRO A 233 29.27 -18.34 -7.14
C PRO A 233 29.67 -19.06 -5.85
N GLU A 234 30.45 -18.45 -4.96
CA GLU A 234 31.11 -19.11 -3.82
C GLU A 234 30.13 -19.77 -2.85
N ALA A 235 29.05 -19.08 -2.49
CA ALA A 235 28.02 -19.66 -1.64
C ALA A 235 27.33 -20.86 -2.32
N THR A 236 27.05 -20.76 -3.62
CA THR A 236 26.48 -21.87 -4.43
C THR A 236 27.42 -23.07 -4.49
N ILE A 237 28.74 -22.84 -4.57
CA ILE A 237 29.76 -23.90 -4.49
C ILE A 237 29.71 -24.55 -3.10
N GLY A 238 29.70 -23.76 -2.03
CA GLY A 238 29.61 -24.24 -0.65
C GLY A 238 28.38 -25.13 -0.41
N PHE A 239 27.19 -24.66 -0.78
CA PHE A 239 25.96 -25.42 -0.66
C PHE A 239 25.92 -26.66 -1.58
N SER A 240 26.58 -26.62 -2.73
CA SER A 240 26.79 -27.82 -3.56
C SER A 240 27.62 -28.86 -2.83
N LYS A 241 28.70 -28.46 -2.13
CA LYS A 241 29.54 -29.39 -1.35
C LYS A 241 28.84 -29.94 -0.12
N ALA A 242 27.93 -29.15 0.47
CA ALA A 242 27.04 -29.59 1.53
C ALA A 242 25.91 -30.51 1.05
N SER A 243 25.84 -30.84 -0.26
CA SER A 243 24.77 -31.64 -0.87
C SER A 243 23.36 -31.09 -0.65
N MET A 244 23.24 -29.76 -0.47
CA MET A 244 21.96 -29.11 -0.19
C MET A 244 21.18 -28.75 -1.47
N LEU A 245 21.87 -28.56 -2.59
CA LEU A 245 21.27 -28.04 -3.82
C LEU A 245 20.78 -29.14 -4.77
N SER A 246 19.59 -29.03 -5.35
CA SER A 246 19.12 -29.95 -6.40
C SER A 246 20.01 -29.86 -7.65
N PRO A 247 20.48 -30.99 -8.23
CA PRO A 247 21.20 -30.98 -9.50
C PRO A 247 20.27 -30.65 -10.69
N ASP A 248 18.96 -30.92 -10.55
CA ASP A 248 17.93 -30.64 -11.55
C ASP A 248 17.44 -29.18 -11.51
N GLY A 249 17.91 -28.43 -10.52
CA GLY A 249 17.56 -27.02 -10.35
C GLY A 249 16.12 -26.78 -9.89
N ARG A 250 15.47 -27.73 -9.23
CA ARG A 250 14.07 -27.58 -8.80
C ARG A 250 13.88 -28.03 -7.36
N CYS A 251 12.95 -27.37 -6.66
CA CYS A 251 12.46 -27.86 -5.37
C CYS A 251 11.36 -28.89 -5.63
N PHE A 252 11.67 -30.18 -5.56
CA PHE A 252 10.69 -31.26 -5.68
C PHE A 252 9.96 -31.51 -4.36
N THR A 253 9.39 -30.45 -3.77
CA THR A 253 8.78 -30.50 -2.45
C THR A 253 7.71 -31.59 -2.37
N PHE A 254 7.87 -32.50 -1.42
CA PHE A 254 6.99 -33.65 -1.14
C PHE A 254 6.97 -34.78 -2.19
N ASP A 255 7.68 -34.62 -3.31
CA ASP A 255 7.75 -35.62 -4.38
C ASP A 255 8.88 -36.65 -4.12
N ALA A 256 8.75 -37.85 -4.67
CA ALA A 256 9.75 -38.90 -4.57
C ALA A 256 11.13 -38.50 -5.13
N ARG A 257 11.18 -37.48 -6.00
CA ARG A 257 12.42 -36.93 -6.58
C ARG A 257 13.12 -35.89 -5.71
N ALA A 258 12.59 -35.55 -4.52
CA ALA A 258 13.20 -34.62 -3.57
C ALA A 258 14.71 -34.90 -3.38
N ASN A 259 15.56 -33.99 -3.88
CA ASN A 259 17.02 -34.17 -3.95
C ASN A 259 17.83 -32.90 -3.62
N GLY A 260 17.19 -31.92 -2.98
CA GLY A 260 17.77 -30.63 -2.62
C GLY A 260 16.90 -29.45 -3.07
N TYR A 261 17.29 -28.24 -2.70
CA TYR A 261 16.62 -27.01 -3.12
C TYR A 261 17.36 -26.31 -4.25
N VAL A 262 16.72 -25.35 -4.92
CA VAL A 262 17.38 -24.42 -5.85
C VAL A 262 17.44 -23.03 -5.21
N ARG A 263 18.60 -22.36 -5.26
CA ARG A 263 18.75 -21.02 -4.69
C ARG A 263 17.96 -20.01 -5.51
N ALA A 264 17.41 -19.01 -4.85
CA ALA A 264 16.78 -17.87 -5.48
C ALA A 264 17.13 -16.59 -4.74
N GLU A 265 17.06 -15.46 -5.42
CA GLU A 265 17.33 -14.16 -4.82
C GLU A 265 16.04 -13.34 -4.64
N GLU A 266 16.21 -12.06 -4.27
CA GLU A 266 15.28 -10.95 -4.00
C GLU A 266 14.46 -10.94 -2.72
N ALA A 267 13.36 -10.17 -2.69
CA ALA A 267 12.95 -9.38 -1.53
C ALA A 267 11.42 -9.27 -1.40
N GLY A 268 10.96 -9.29 -0.15
CA GLY A 268 9.56 -9.03 0.19
C GLY A 268 9.46 -8.22 1.46
N ILE A 269 8.43 -7.38 1.54
CA ILE A 269 8.05 -6.59 2.72
C ILE A 269 6.54 -6.67 2.92
N VAL A 270 6.15 -6.75 4.18
CA VAL A 270 4.80 -6.48 4.65
C VAL A 270 4.79 -5.27 5.58
N VAL A 271 3.72 -4.49 5.53
CA VAL A 271 3.43 -3.42 6.48
C VAL A 271 2.39 -3.92 7.48
N LEU A 272 2.74 -3.84 8.76
CA LEU A 272 1.97 -4.39 9.87
C LEU A 272 1.41 -3.27 10.74
N LYS A 273 0.16 -3.43 11.19
CA LYS A 273 -0.54 -2.47 12.04
C LYS A 273 -1.51 -3.17 12.99
N PRO A 274 -1.78 -2.66 14.20
CA PRO A 274 -2.89 -3.17 15.02
C PRO A 274 -4.19 -3.23 14.20
N LEU A 275 -4.90 -4.35 14.25
CA LEU A 275 -6.11 -4.57 13.45
C LEU A 275 -7.17 -3.51 13.76
N SER A 276 -7.36 -3.17 15.03
CA SER A 276 -8.29 -2.11 15.45
C SER A 276 -7.98 -0.76 14.78
N GLN A 277 -6.70 -0.39 14.70
CA GLN A 277 -6.27 0.85 14.07
C GLN A 277 -6.32 0.78 12.54
N ALA A 278 -6.02 -0.38 11.95
CA ALA A 278 -6.18 -0.59 10.51
C ALA A 278 -7.64 -0.42 10.07
N MET A 279 -8.59 -0.95 10.85
CA MET A 279 -10.02 -0.77 10.61
C MET A 279 -10.46 0.69 10.81
N ALA A 280 -9.98 1.34 11.88
CA ALA A 280 -10.31 2.75 12.16
C ALA A 280 -9.84 3.68 11.04
N ASP A 281 -8.66 3.43 10.48
CA ASP A 281 -8.06 4.25 9.42
C ASP A 281 -8.50 3.81 8.01
N ARG A 282 -9.40 2.82 7.92
CA ARG A 282 -9.87 2.20 6.68
C ARG A 282 -8.71 1.77 5.77
N ASP A 283 -7.69 1.18 6.38
CA ASP A 283 -6.56 0.60 5.64
C ASP A 283 -7.03 -0.65 4.88
N PRO A 284 -6.45 -0.95 3.71
CA PRO A 284 -6.62 -2.25 3.08
C PRO A 284 -6.06 -3.34 4.01
N ILE A 285 -6.68 -4.53 4.03
CA ILE A 285 -6.24 -5.65 4.86
C ILE A 285 -6.16 -6.90 3.98
N TYR A 286 -4.95 -7.41 3.77
CA TYR A 286 -4.73 -8.64 3.02
C TYR A 286 -5.04 -9.88 3.86
N ALA A 287 -4.56 -9.89 5.10
CA ALA A 287 -4.75 -10.95 6.08
C ALA A 287 -4.43 -10.42 7.48
N VAL A 288 -4.74 -11.24 8.49
CA VAL A 288 -4.49 -10.92 9.90
C VAL A 288 -3.55 -11.96 10.50
N ILE A 289 -2.42 -11.52 11.04
CA ILE A 289 -1.54 -12.34 11.87
C ILE A 289 -2.18 -12.47 13.25
N ILE A 290 -2.55 -13.69 13.60
CA ILE A 290 -3.21 -13.99 14.89
C ILE A 290 -2.22 -14.46 15.95
N SER A 291 -1.11 -15.08 15.55
CA SER A 291 -0.07 -15.58 16.46
C SER A 291 1.20 -15.93 15.69
N SER A 292 2.32 -16.00 16.41
CA SER A 292 3.60 -16.50 15.91
C SER A 292 4.40 -17.16 17.02
N ALA A 293 5.28 -18.10 16.67
CA ALA A 293 6.19 -18.77 17.60
C ALA A 293 7.57 -18.96 16.95
N VAL A 294 8.63 -18.85 17.75
CA VAL A 294 10.03 -19.05 17.33
C VAL A 294 10.73 -19.92 18.37
N ASN A 295 11.37 -21.00 17.94
CA ASN A 295 12.14 -21.89 18.83
C ASN A 295 13.42 -22.41 18.16
N GLN A 296 14.07 -23.39 18.80
CA GLN A 296 15.34 -23.96 18.36
C GLN A 296 15.33 -25.49 18.43
N ASP A 297 15.93 -26.12 17.43
CA ASP A 297 16.06 -27.58 17.31
C ASP A 297 16.90 -28.22 18.42
N GLY A 298 17.77 -27.42 19.05
CA GLY A 298 18.69 -27.87 20.10
C GLY A 298 19.75 -28.83 19.55
N GLN A 299 20.03 -29.90 20.30
CA GLN A 299 21.04 -30.89 19.90
C GLN A 299 20.43 -31.96 18.99
N THR A 300 20.87 -31.99 17.73
CA THR A 300 20.51 -33.02 16.74
C THR A 300 21.76 -33.79 16.26
N ASN A 301 21.60 -34.75 15.35
CA ASN A 301 22.72 -35.56 14.81
C ASN A 301 23.69 -34.78 13.90
N GLY A 302 23.52 -33.47 13.79
CA GLY A 302 24.39 -32.53 13.11
C GLY A 302 23.68 -31.19 13.04
N ILE A 303 24.41 -30.07 13.17
CA ILE A 303 23.80 -28.73 13.30
C ILE A 303 22.79 -28.38 12.19
N THR A 304 22.92 -29.01 11.02
CA THR A 304 22.04 -28.81 9.85
C THR A 304 20.88 -29.81 9.73
N VAL A 305 20.74 -30.75 10.67
CA VAL A 305 19.69 -31.79 10.66
C VAL A 305 18.47 -31.26 11.43
N PRO A 306 17.29 -31.16 10.79
CA PRO A 306 16.10 -30.58 11.44
C PRO A 306 15.52 -31.49 12.52
N ASN A 307 14.76 -30.91 13.45
CA ASN A 307 14.08 -31.63 14.54
C ASN A 307 12.55 -31.55 14.45
N GLY A 308 11.90 -32.68 14.10
CA GLY A 308 10.44 -32.75 13.99
C GLY A 308 9.68 -32.37 15.27
N GLN A 309 10.18 -32.74 16.45
CA GLN A 309 9.54 -32.39 17.73
C GLN A 309 9.59 -30.87 17.99
N SER A 310 10.66 -30.21 17.55
CA SER A 310 10.78 -28.75 17.68
C SER A 310 9.84 -28.03 16.70
N GLN A 311 9.64 -28.58 15.50
CA GLN A 311 8.64 -28.08 14.55
C GLN A 311 7.21 -28.27 15.08
N GLU A 312 6.89 -29.42 15.68
CA GLU A 312 5.61 -29.67 16.36
C GLU A 312 5.38 -28.66 17.48
N ALA A 313 6.39 -28.43 18.33
CA ALA A 313 6.30 -27.50 19.45
C ALA A 313 6.03 -26.06 19.01
N ALA A 314 6.69 -25.58 17.94
CA ALA A 314 6.46 -24.23 17.41
C ALA A 314 5.02 -24.05 16.92
N LEU A 315 4.49 -25.03 16.17
CA LEU A 315 3.10 -25.01 15.70
C LEU A 315 2.11 -25.07 16.88
N GLN A 316 2.34 -25.96 17.85
CA GLN A 316 1.49 -26.09 19.04
C GLN A 316 1.48 -24.80 19.88
N GLU A 317 2.65 -24.20 20.10
CA GLU A 317 2.78 -22.93 20.82
C GLU A 317 2.02 -21.81 20.11
N ALA A 318 2.16 -21.70 18.78
CA ALA A 318 1.42 -20.71 18.02
C ALA A 318 -0.11 -20.90 18.14
N CYS A 319 -0.60 -22.14 18.06
CA CYS A 319 -2.02 -22.46 18.26
C CYS A 319 -2.51 -22.13 19.68
N GLN A 320 -1.71 -22.46 20.70
CA GLN A 320 -2.01 -22.15 22.10
C GLN A 320 -2.10 -20.64 22.33
N ASN A 321 -1.12 -19.89 21.82
CA ASN A 321 -1.10 -18.42 21.90
C ASN A 321 -2.28 -17.78 21.16
N ALA A 322 -2.75 -18.38 20.06
CA ALA A 322 -3.92 -17.93 19.31
C ALA A 322 -5.28 -18.36 19.93
N GLY A 323 -5.27 -19.29 20.88
CA GLY A 323 -6.49 -19.89 21.43
C GLY A 323 -7.31 -20.70 20.41
N ILE A 324 -6.65 -21.29 19.40
CA ILE A 324 -7.32 -22.11 18.36
C ILE A 324 -6.93 -23.58 18.47
N LEU A 325 -7.80 -24.44 17.96
CA LEU A 325 -7.49 -25.87 17.84
C LEU A 325 -6.70 -26.13 16.55
N PRO A 326 -5.61 -26.92 16.57
CA PRO A 326 -4.78 -27.15 15.38
C PRO A 326 -5.54 -27.71 14.17
N GLN A 327 -6.55 -28.55 14.38
CA GLN A 327 -7.36 -29.10 13.29
C GLN A 327 -8.19 -28.05 12.53
N GLN A 328 -8.33 -26.82 13.06
CA GLN A 328 -8.99 -25.72 12.35
C GLN A 328 -8.13 -25.12 11.24
N ILE A 329 -6.81 -25.39 11.23
CA ILE A 329 -5.90 -24.87 10.20
C ILE A 329 -6.15 -25.62 8.89
N GLN A 330 -6.44 -24.89 7.82
CA GLN A 330 -6.85 -25.45 6.54
C GLN A 330 -5.69 -25.57 5.55
N TYR A 331 -4.70 -24.68 5.68
CA TYR A 331 -3.55 -24.62 4.79
C TYR A 331 -2.24 -24.40 5.55
N ILE A 332 -1.17 -25.08 5.14
CA ILE A 332 0.20 -24.77 5.55
C ILE A 332 1.03 -24.46 4.32
N GLU A 333 1.61 -23.26 4.31
CA GLU A 333 2.76 -22.94 3.49
C GLU A 333 4.01 -23.46 4.22
N ALA A 334 4.50 -24.61 3.76
CA ALA A 334 5.58 -25.35 4.37
C ALA A 334 6.95 -24.67 4.12
N HIS A 335 7.93 -25.01 4.95
CA HIS A 335 9.33 -24.72 4.64
C HIS A 335 9.74 -25.49 3.38
N GLY A 336 9.39 -26.77 3.28
CA GLY A 336 9.23 -27.51 2.02
C GLY A 336 10.34 -27.28 1.00
N THR A 337 11.57 -27.62 1.34
CA THR A 337 12.76 -27.38 0.52
C THR A 337 13.02 -28.43 -0.56
N GLY A 338 12.23 -29.50 -0.64
CA GLY A 338 12.46 -30.56 -1.62
C GLY A 338 13.64 -31.44 -1.21
N THR A 339 13.90 -31.60 0.08
CA THR A 339 15.02 -32.39 0.58
C THR A 339 14.56 -33.79 1.01
N PRO A 340 15.37 -34.85 0.75
CA PRO A 340 14.96 -36.23 1.04
C PRO A 340 14.83 -36.54 2.54
N VAL A 341 15.36 -35.67 3.41
CA VAL A 341 15.31 -35.78 4.88
C VAL A 341 14.34 -34.77 5.47
N GLY A 342 14.37 -33.51 5.02
CA GLY A 342 13.54 -32.44 5.59
C GLY A 342 12.06 -32.61 5.28
N ASP A 343 11.70 -32.95 4.03
CA ASP A 343 10.29 -33.04 3.63
C ASP A 343 9.51 -34.10 4.44
N PRO A 344 10.04 -35.33 4.69
CA PRO A 344 9.36 -36.27 5.58
C PRO A 344 9.27 -35.81 7.03
N ILE A 345 10.32 -35.18 7.56
CA ILE A 345 10.32 -34.67 8.95
C ILE A 345 9.23 -33.61 9.12
N GLU A 346 9.14 -32.66 8.20
CA GLU A 346 8.14 -31.60 8.24
C GLU A 346 6.72 -32.14 8.07
N ALA A 347 6.48 -33.02 7.10
CA ALA A 347 5.14 -33.58 6.87
C ALA A 347 4.65 -34.41 8.07
N ILE A 348 5.53 -35.21 8.69
CA ILE A 348 5.20 -35.98 9.90
C ILE A 348 4.90 -35.04 11.07
N ALA A 349 5.72 -34.01 11.30
CA ALA A 349 5.48 -33.01 12.34
C ALA A 349 4.12 -32.31 12.16
N LEU A 350 3.79 -31.91 10.92
CA LEU A 350 2.48 -31.34 10.61
C LEU A 350 1.34 -32.32 10.89
N GLY A 351 1.41 -33.57 10.41
CA GLY A 351 0.35 -34.55 10.64
C GLY A 351 0.16 -34.91 12.12
N ASN A 352 1.25 -34.97 12.90
CA ASN A 352 1.21 -35.22 14.35
C ASN A 352 0.47 -34.14 15.14
N VAL A 353 0.30 -32.94 14.59
CA VAL A 353 -0.39 -31.82 15.23
C VAL A 353 -1.74 -31.54 14.58
N LEU A 354 -1.79 -31.43 13.25
CA LEU A 354 -2.97 -31.02 12.48
C LEU A 354 -3.92 -32.17 12.14
N GLY A 355 -3.40 -33.40 12.07
CA GLY A 355 -4.17 -34.62 11.77
C GLY A 355 -4.86 -35.20 13.00
N LYS A 356 -4.39 -34.89 14.21
CA LYS A 356 -5.04 -35.32 15.46
C LYS A 356 -6.44 -34.72 15.56
N ASN A 357 -7.44 -35.57 15.75
CA ASN A 357 -8.86 -35.20 15.87
C ASN A 357 -9.45 -34.47 14.64
N ARG A 358 -8.81 -34.59 13.47
CA ARG A 358 -9.41 -34.15 12.20
C ARG A 358 -10.44 -35.17 11.73
N THR A 359 -11.56 -34.71 11.20
CA THR A 359 -12.63 -35.60 10.72
C THR A 359 -12.12 -36.47 9.57
N LEU A 360 -12.51 -37.74 9.56
CA LEU A 360 -12.13 -38.66 8.48
C LEU A 360 -12.60 -38.11 7.12
N GLY A 361 -11.67 -37.93 6.18
CA GLY A 361 -11.92 -37.36 4.86
C GLY A 361 -11.70 -35.85 4.75
N GLU A 362 -11.42 -35.16 5.86
CA GLU A 362 -10.92 -33.78 5.85
C GLU A 362 -9.38 -33.78 5.86
N TYR A 363 -8.77 -32.92 5.05
CA TYR A 363 -7.32 -32.82 4.94
C TYR A 363 -6.85 -31.39 5.16
N CYS A 364 -5.69 -31.22 5.78
CA CYS A 364 -4.95 -29.96 5.71
C CYS A 364 -4.19 -29.91 4.37
N THR A 365 -4.39 -28.86 3.60
CA THR A 365 -3.67 -28.67 2.34
C THR A 365 -2.27 -28.15 2.65
N VAL A 366 -1.23 -28.74 2.07
CA VAL A 366 0.17 -28.31 2.26
C VAL A 366 0.83 -28.01 0.92
N GLY A 367 1.63 -26.95 0.87
CA GLY A 367 2.38 -26.59 -0.33
C GLY A 367 3.59 -25.72 -0.01
N SER A 368 4.38 -25.40 -1.03
CA SER A 368 5.56 -24.53 -0.90
C SER A 368 5.74 -23.65 -2.13
N VAL A 369 5.87 -22.35 -1.91
CA VAL A 369 6.22 -21.32 -2.88
C VAL A 369 7.56 -21.60 -3.56
N LYS A 370 8.43 -22.38 -2.92
CA LYS A 370 9.77 -22.70 -3.43
C LYS A 370 9.72 -23.56 -4.69
N THR A 371 8.59 -24.21 -4.95
CA THR A 371 8.34 -24.94 -6.20
C THR A 371 8.14 -24.01 -7.40
N ASN A 372 7.75 -22.75 -7.18
CA ASN A 372 7.59 -21.74 -8.22
C ASN A 372 8.86 -20.90 -8.40
N ILE A 373 9.39 -20.36 -7.31
CA ILE A 373 10.42 -19.30 -7.37
C ILE A 373 11.76 -19.71 -6.76
N GLY A 374 11.89 -20.95 -6.28
CA GLY A 374 13.09 -21.42 -5.58
C GLY A 374 13.16 -20.98 -4.13
N HIS A 375 14.28 -21.30 -3.49
CA HIS A 375 14.53 -20.98 -2.08
C HIS A 375 15.26 -19.64 -1.95
N LEU A 376 14.53 -18.61 -1.52
CA LEU A 376 15.04 -17.24 -1.31
C LEU A 376 15.89 -17.08 -0.04
N GLU A 377 16.40 -18.17 0.53
CA GLU A 377 17.22 -18.16 1.76
C GLU A 377 16.58 -17.28 2.85
N THR A 378 17.22 -16.16 3.22
CA THR A 378 16.76 -15.20 4.23
C THR A 378 15.41 -14.56 3.95
N ALA A 379 14.97 -14.48 2.69
CA ALA A 379 13.67 -13.93 2.27
C ALA A 379 12.59 -15.01 2.04
N SER A 380 12.86 -16.28 2.36
CA SER A 380 11.92 -17.37 2.06
C SER A 380 10.65 -17.32 2.87
N GLY A 381 10.76 -16.92 4.15
CA GLY A 381 9.60 -16.83 5.03
C GLY A 381 8.63 -15.74 4.58
N ILE A 382 9.14 -14.61 4.10
CA ILE A 382 8.29 -13.49 3.65
C ILE A 382 7.61 -13.81 2.32
N ALA A 383 8.27 -14.52 1.41
CA ALA A 383 7.62 -15.00 0.19
C ALA A 383 6.45 -15.96 0.48
N GLY A 384 6.63 -16.89 1.43
CA GLY A 384 5.57 -17.76 1.91
C GLY A 384 4.42 -17.00 2.58
N LEU A 385 4.76 -16.01 3.44
CA LEU A 385 3.77 -15.16 4.10
C LEU A 385 2.92 -14.37 3.10
N ILE A 386 3.56 -13.77 2.09
CA ILE A 386 2.88 -13.01 1.03
C ILE A 386 1.97 -13.93 0.21
N LYS A 387 2.45 -15.13 -0.17
CA LYS A 387 1.62 -16.12 -0.87
C LYS A 387 0.36 -16.46 -0.07
N VAL A 388 0.48 -16.71 1.24
CA VAL A 388 -0.67 -17.02 2.10
C VAL A 388 -1.61 -15.83 2.23
N ALA A 389 -1.09 -14.61 2.43
CA ALA A 389 -1.91 -13.41 2.51
C ALA A 389 -2.73 -13.19 1.22
N LEU A 390 -2.11 -13.39 0.05
CA LEU A 390 -2.79 -13.31 -1.25
C LEU A 390 -3.81 -14.44 -1.44
N ALA A 391 -3.46 -15.67 -1.06
CA ALA A 391 -4.36 -16.81 -1.12
C ALA A 391 -5.61 -16.63 -0.24
N LEU A 392 -5.46 -16.04 0.95
CA LEU A 392 -6.57 -15.65 1.83
C LEU A 392 -7.43 -14.54 1.21
N LYS A 393 -6.81 -13.48 0.68
CA LYS A 393 -7.49 -12.36 -0.01
C LYS A 393 -8.31 -12.84 -1.21
N HIS A 394 -7.72 -13.68 -2.05
CA HIS A 394 -8.36 -14.22 -3.26
C HIS A 394 -9.22 -15.46 -3.00
N ARG A 395 -9.21 -16.01 -1.78
CA ARG A 395 -9.96 -17.21 -1.38
C ARG A 395 -9.68 -18.40 -2.30
N GLN A 396 -8.42 -18.60 -2.65
CA GLN A 396 -7.97 -19.65 -3.58
C GLN A 396 -6.61 -20.21 -3.13
N ILE A 397 -6.36 -21.49 -3.35
CA ILE A 397 -5.09 -22.15 -3.06
C ILE A 397 -4.37 -22.44 -4.37
N PRO A 398 -3.18 -21.85 -4.62
CA PRO A 398 -2.39 -22.09 -5.83
C PRO A 398 -1.84 -23.52 -5.91
N PRO A 399 -1.53 -24.03 -7.12
CA PRO A 399 -0.90 -25.33 -7.29
C PRO A 399 0.51 -25.37 -6.71
N ASN A 400 0.90 -26.50 -6.13
CA ASN A 400 2.27 -26.85 -5.76
C ASN A 400 2.94 -27.56 -6.94
N LEU A 401 3.98 -26.97 -7.50
CA LEU A 401 4.61 -27.50 -8.71
C LEU A 401 5.43 -28.77 -8.42
N HIS A 402 5.68 -29.52 -9.49
CA HIS A 402 6.54 -30.71 -9.52
C HIS A 402 6.11 -31.89 -8.62
N PHE A 403 4.92 -31.86 -8.03
CA PHE A 403 4.35 -32.99 -7.30
C PHE A 403 3.66 -33.97 -8.27
N GLN A 404 4.33 -35.08 -8.60
CA GLN A 404 3.85 -36.11 -9.53
C GLN A 404 3.75 -37.48 -8.85
N THR A 405 4.80 -37.88 -8.13
CA THR A 405 4.84 -39.14 -7.39
C THR A 405 5.07 -38.81 -5.93
N PRO A 406 4.08 -39.04 -5.03
CA PRO A 406 4.24 -38.77 -3.61
C PRO A 406 5.47 -39.48 -3.03
N ASN A 407 6.21 -38.79 -2.16
CA ASN A 407 7.36 -39.38 -1.49
C ASN A 407 6.90 -40.56 -0.61
N PRO A 408 7.40 -41.80 -0.81
CA PRO A 408 6.93 -42.98 -0.08
C PRO A 408 7.24 -42.96 1.41
N LYS A 409 8.09 -42.04 1.87
CA LYS A 409 8.36 -41.82 3.31
C LYS A 409 7.32 -40.93 3.99
N ILE A 410 6.34 -40.41 3.24
CA ILE A 410 5.31 -39.51 3.74
C ILE A 410 3.94 -40.19 3.59
N PRO A 411 3.35 -40.72 4.67
CA PRO A 411 2.04 -41.34 4.62
C PRO A 411 0.93 -40.27 4.64
N PHE A 412 0.74 -39.56 3.52
CA PHE A 412 -0.19 -38.41 3.39
C PHE A 412 -1.60 -38.69 3.92
N GLU A 413 -2.19 -39.83 3.56
CA GLU A 413 -3.53 -40.22 4.00
C GLU A 413 -3.61 -40.39 5.53
N GLU A 414 -2.63 -41.06 6.14
CA GLU A 414 -2.58 -41.26 7.60
C GLU A 414 -2.32 -39.95 8.35
N LEU A 415 -1.58 -39.02 7.75
CA LEU A 415 -1.27 -37.71 8.32
C LEU A 415 -2.40 -36.69 8.14
N GLY A 416 -3.45 -37.02 7.37
CA GLY A 416 -4.52 -36.08 7.04
C GLY A 416 -4.02 -34.88 6.24
N LEU A 417 -3.00 -35.07 5.39
CA LEU A 417 -2.39 -34.02 4.56
C LEU A 417 -2.66 -34.29 3.07
N ARG A 418 -2.80 -33.22 2.29
CA ARG A 418 -2.85 -33.31 0.82
C ARG A 418 -2.08 -32.16 0.16
N VAL A 419 -1.57 -32.41 -1.04
CA VAL A 419 -0.81 -31.42 -1.83
C VAL A 419 -1.67 -30.97 -3.04
N PRO A 420 -1.91 -29.67 -3.24
CA PRO A 420 -2.72 -29.18 -4.35
C PRO A 420 -1.90 -29.20 -5.65
N THR A 421 -2.43 -29.79 -6.73
CA THR A 421 -1.75 -29.83 -8.05
C THR A 421 -2.38 -28.90 -9.08
N THR A 422 -3.56 -28.35 -8.78
CA THR A 422 -4.29 -27.37 -9.58
C THR A 422 -4.76 -26.22 -8.70
N LEU A 423 -5.07 -25.06 -9.29
CA LEU A 423 -5.75 -23.98 -8.58
C LEU A 423 -7.10 -24.47 -8.05
N GLU A 424 -7.35 -24.30 -6.76
CA GLU A 424 -8.61 -24.70 -6.13
C GLU A 424 -9.23 -23.56 -5.32
N PRO A 425 -10.57 -23.44 -5.24
CA PRO A 425 -11.21 -22.50 -4.35
C PRO A 425 -10.90 -22.86 -2.89
N TRP A 426 -10.69 -21.85 -2.05
CA TRP A 426 -10.54 -22.04 -0.61
C TRP A 426 -11.94 -22.04 0.03
N PRO A 427 -12.47 -23.20 0.45
CA PRO A 427 -13.87 -23.36 0.82
C PRO A 427 -14.34 -22.33 1.84
N ASN A 428 -15.58 -21.85 1.66
CA ASN A 428 -16.20 -20.93 2.61
C ASN A 428 -16.74 -21.72 3.81
N SER A 429 -15.99 -21.75 4.91
CA SER A 429 -16.52 -22.20 6.19
C SER A 429 -17.26 -21.05 6.88
N LYS A 430 -18.21 -21.36 7.77
CA LYS A 430 -18.76 -20.36 8.72
C LYS A 430 -17.67 -19.80 9.65
N GLU A 431 -16.54 -20.50 9.74
CA GLU A 431 -15.34 -20.10 10.48
C GLU A 431 -14.33 -19.39 9.56
N ALA A 432 -13.51 -18.52 10.14
CA ALA A 432 -12.46 -17.82 9.40
C ALA A 432 -11.47 -18.80 8.75
N ARG A 433 -10.98 -18.48 7.55
CA ARG A 433 -9.94 -19.27 6.87
C ARG A 433 -8.63 -19.13 7.63
N LEU A 434 -8.08 -20.25 8.09
CA LEU A 434 -6.86 -20.29 8.90
C LEU A 434 -5.72 -20.98 8.15
N ALA A 435 -4.55 -20.35 8.21
CA ALA A 435 -3.35 -20.82 7.54
C ALA A 435 -2.11 -20.65 8.40
N GLY A 436 -1.13 -21.54 8.23
CA GLY A 436 0.19 -21.43 8.85
C GLY A 436 1.30 -21.24 7.80
N VAL A 437 2.38 -20.57 8.20
CA VAL A 437 3.60 -20.41 7.40
C VAL A 437 4.78 -20.90 8.22
N ASN A 438 5.54 -21.83 7.66
CA ASN A 438 6.75 -22.38 8.26
C ASN A 438 7.99 -21.77 7.62
N SER A 439 9.00 -21.45 8.42
CA SER A 439 10.37 -21.28 7.92
C SER A 439 11.39 -21.78 8.94
N PHE A 440 12.25 -22.70 8.51
CA PHE A 440 13.23 -23.37 9.37
C PHE A 440 14.64 -23.03 8.90
N GLY A 441 15.43 -22.41 9.77
CA GLY A 441 16.82 -22.07 9.49
C GLY A 441 17.69 -23.32 9.55
N PHE A 442 18.67 -23.45 8.65
CA PHE A 442 19.59 -24.60 8.69
C PHE A 442 20.43 -24.67 9.97
N GLY A 443 20.48 -23.59 10.77
CA GLY A 443 21.10 -23.58 12.11
C GLY A 443 20.15 -23.97 13.25
N GLY A 444 18.95 -24.47 12.94
CA GLY A 444 17.98 -24.99 13.90
C GLY A 444 16.91 -24.00 14.38
N THR A 445 16.99 -22.71 14.03
CA THR A 445 15.96 -21.74 14.45
C THR A 445 14.70 -21.91 13.60
N ASN A 446 13.60 -22.32 14.24
CA ASN A 446 12.30 -22.50 13.59
C ASN A 446 11.40 -21.31 13.84
N ALA A 447 10.63 -20.91 12.83
CA ALA A 447 9.58 -19.91 12.95
C ALA A 447 8.27 -20.44 12.35
N HIS A 448 7.17 -20.18 13.05
CA HIS A 448 5.81 -20.48 12.62
C HIS A 448 4.92 -19.24 12.80
N VAL A 449 4.16 -18.87 11.77
CA VAL A 449 3.20 -17.75 11.82
C VAL A 449 1.81 -18.23 11.41
N LEU A 450 0.80 -17.88 12.21
CA LEU A 450 -0.60 -18.17 11.94
C LEU A 450 -1.31 -16.93 11.38
N LEU A 451 -2.04 -17.14 10.29
CA LEU A 451 -2.83 -16.13 9.59
C LEU A 451 -4.31 -16.52 9.55
N SER A 452 -5.15 -15.49 9.56
CA SER A 452 -6.58 -15.56 9.33
C SER A 452 -6.99 -14.64 8.19
N GLY A 453 -7.95 -15.08 7.37
CA GLY A 453 -8.75 -14.14 6.55
C GLY A 453 -9.68 -13.30 7.42
N LEU A 454 -10.20 -12.19 6.89
CA LEU A 454 -11.29 -11.45 7.54
C LEU A 454 -12.59 -12.27 7.45
N ALA A 455 -13.31 -12.38 8.57
CA ALA A 455 -14.53 -13.20 8.69
C ALA A 455 -15.72 -12.65 7.88
N THR A 456 -15.68 -11.36 7.56
CA THR A 456 -16.69 -10.66 6.78
C THR A 456 -15.95 -9.74 5.82
N ASP A 457 -16.34 -9.78 4.54
CA ASP A 457 -16.07 -8.63 3.68
C ASP A 457 -16.76 -7.47 4.37
N VAL A 458 -16.00 -6.45 4.77
CA VAL A 458 -16.60 -5.14 5.04
C VAL A 458 -17.07 -4.66 3.68
N THR A 459 -18.21 -5.17 3.22
CA THR A 459 -18.95 -4.56 2.14
C THR A 459 -19.33 -3.21 2.69
N ASP A 460 -18.53 -2.19 2.33
CA ASP A 460 -18.96 -0.82 2.54
C ASP A 460 -20.34 -0.75 1.88
N ILE A 461 -21.34 -0.37 2.67
CA ILE A 461 -22.70 -0.21 2.18
C ILE A 461 -22.54 0.88 1.13
N GLY A 462 -22.52 0.47 -0.14
CA GLY A 462 -22.25 1.37 -1.24
C GLY A 462 -23.13 2.59 -1.05
N ASP A 463 -22.50 3.76 -0.92
CA ASP A 463 -23.17 5.05 -0.93
C ASP A 463 -23.69 5.19 -2.38
N SER A 464 -24.77 4.47 -2.65
CA SER A 464 -25.38 4.30 -3.96
C SER A 464 -25.89 5.66 -4.41
N GLU A 465 -25.43 6.08 -5.57
CA GLU A 465 -25.93 7.24 -6.32
C GLU A 465 -25.73 8.60 -5.65
N ARG A 466 -24.48 8.98 -5.36
CA ARG A 466 -24.12 10.39 -5.62
C ARG A 466 -24.03 10.53 -7.13
N GLY A 467 -24.92 11.31 -7.74
CA GLY A 467 -24.88 11.61 -9.17
C GLY A 467 -23.48 12.05 -9.62
N SER A 468 -23.20 11.97 -10.92
CA SER A 468 -21.92 12.33 -11.58
C SER A 468 -21.36 13.70 -11.12
N LEU A 469 -20.69 13.73 -9.98
CA LEU A 469 -19.97 14.92 -9.51
C LEU A 469 -18.62 14.97 -10.22
N PRO A 470 -18.15 16.17 -10.59
CA PRO A 470 -16.79 16.33 -11.08
C PRO A 470 -15.79 15.77 -10.06
N VAL A 471 -14.86 14.94 -10.54
CA VAL A 471 -13.75 14.41 -9.77
C VAL A 471 -12.46 15.16 -10.11
N LEU A 472 -11.51 15.12 -9.18
CA LEU A 472 -10.15 15.59 -9.36
C LEU A 472 -9.18 14.43 -9.15
N LEU A 473 -8.44 14.05 -10.20
CA LEU A 473 -7.34 13.10 -10.08
C LEU A 473 -6.01 13.87 -9.97
N PRO A 474 -5.39 13.95 -8.78
CA PRO A 474 -4.02 14.41 -8.63
C PRO A 474 -3.03 13.27 -8.88
N LEU A 475 -2.00 13.53 -9.69
CA LEU A 475 -0.83 12.68 -9.85
C LEU A 475 0.42 13.50 -9.54
N SER A 476 1.42 12.88 -8.92
CA SER A 476 2.68 13.56 -8.63
C SER A 476 3.88 12.63 -8.75
N ALA A 477 5.06 13.22 -8.96
CA ALA A 477 6.33 12.51 -8.97
C ALA A 477 7.52 13.44 -8.63
N LYS A 478 8.68 12.86 -8.30
CA LYS A 478 9.91 13.61 -8.02
C LYS A 478 10.71 14.02 -9.27
N SER A 479 10.28 13.60 -10.46
CA SER A 479 10.90 14.03 -11.72
C SER A 479 9.87 14.13 -12.85
N PRO A 480 10.15 14.90 -13.93
CA PRO A 480 9.24 14.98 -15.08
C PRO A 480 9.02 13.61 -15.75
N ASN A 481 10.08 12.81 -15.90
CA ASN A 481 9.99 11.49 -16.52
C ASN A 481 9.15 10.52 -15.65
N ALA A 482 9.29 10.60 -14.33
CA ALA A 482 8.48 9.81 -13.41
C ALA A 482 7.00 10.24 -13.46
N LEU A 483 6.68 11.52 -13.60
CA LEU A 483 5.30 11.99 -13.76
C LEU A 483 4.66 11.42 -15.05
N VAL A 484 5.42 11.39 -16.15
CA VAL A 484 4.99 10.75 -17.40
C VAL A 484 4.79 9.24 -17.22
N ALA A 485 5.66 8.57 -16.47
CA ALA A 485 5.54 7.14 -16.18
C ALA A 485 4.28 6.83 -15.35
N VAL A 486 4.01 7.63 -14.30
CA VAL A 486 2.80 7.51 -13.48
C VAL A 486 1.55 7.79 -14.31
N ALA A 487 1.53 8.85 -15.12
CA ALA A 487 0.40 9.15 -16.00
C ALA A 487 0.11 8.00 -16.98
N ARG A 488 1.15 7.38 -17.56
CA ARG A 488 1.02 6.22 -18.44
C ARG A 488 0.52 4.97 -17.70
N ALA A 489 1.01 4.73 -16.48
CA ALA A 489 0.53 3.63 -15.65
C ALA A 489 -0.95 3.81 -15.29
N THR A 490 -1.36 5.02 -14.92
CA THR A 490 -2.76 5.35 -14.62
C THR A 490 -3.65 5.24 -15.85
N HIS A 491 -3.19 5.70 -17.02
CA HIS A 491 -3.92 5.51 -18.28
C HIS A 491 -4.15 4.03 -18.58
N LYS A 492 -3.10 3.20 -18.46
CA LYS A 492 -3.21 1.75 -18.64
C LYS A 492 -4.16 1.12 -17.63
N PHE A 493 -4.11 1.53 -16.37
CA PHE A 493 -5.03 1.05 -15.33
C PHE A 493 -6.49 1.39 -15.67
N LEU A 494 -6.77 2.65 -16.02
CA LEU A 494 -8.12 3.09 -16.36
C LEU A 494 -8.69 2.41 -17.60
N THR A 495 -7.87 2.18 -18.62
CA THR A 495 -8.29 1.52 -19.87
C THR A 495 -8.43 0.01 -19.76
N THR A 496 -7.78 -0.62 -18.76
CA THR A 496 -7.88 -2.08 -18.52
C THR A 496 -8.92 -2.46 -17.48
N LEU A 497 -9.44 -1.49 -16.71
CA LEU A 497 -10.60 -1.67 -15.83
C LEU A 497 -11.83 -2.13 -16.64
N SER A 498 -12.27 -3.36 -16.40
CA SER A 498 -13.45 -3.95 -17.03
C SER A 498 -14.73 -3.18 -16.68
N GLU A 499 -15.67 -3.11 -17.61
CA GLU A 499 -17.03 -2.66 -17.34
C GLU A 499 -17.64 -3.54 -16.23
N GLY A 500 -18.02 -2.93 -15.10
CA GLY A 500 -18.55 -3.65 -13.92
C GLY A 500 -17.52 -4.03 -12.85
N ALA A 501 -16.28 -3.53 -12.92
CA ALA A 501 -15.34 -3.60 -11.80
C ALA A 501 -15.90 -2.85 -10.58
N ASP A 502 -15.73 -3.40 -9.39
CA ASP A 502 -16.18 -2.82 -8.10
C ASP A 502 -15.24 -1.69 -7.62
N VAL A 503 -14.87 -0.78 -8.53
CA VAL A 503 -13.98 0.36 -8.25
C VAL A 503 -14.57 1.59 -8.90
N SER A 504 -15.00 2.56 -8.08
CA SER A 504 -15.55 3.81 -8.59
C SER A 504 -14.43 4.81 -8.94
N LEU A 505 -14.73 5.73 -9.86
CA LEU A 505 -13.81 6.82 -10.21
C LEU A 505 -13.51 7.71 -9.00
N THR A 506 -14.50 7.88 -8.11
CA THR A 506 -14.38 8.61 -6.85
C THR A 506 -13.35 7.95 -5.93
N ASP A 507 -13.35 6.62 -5.81
CA ASP A 507 -12.40 5.89 -4.96
C ASP A 507 -10.97 6.02 -5.46
N ILE A 508 -10.78 5.99 -6.80
CA ILE A 508 -9.48 6.21 -7.42
C ILE A 508 -8.95 7.62 -7.08
N CYS A 509 -9.79 8.64 -7.28
CA CYS A 509 -9.42 10.03 -7.01
C CYS A 509 -9.20 10.29 -5.52
N HIS A 510 -10.05 9.70 -4.66
CA HIS A 510 -9.90 9.75 -3.20
C HIS A 510 -8.57 9.14 -2.76
N THR A 511 -8.24 7.95 -3.28
CA THR A 511 -6.99 7.25 -2.97
C THR A 511 -5.77 8.05 -3.43
N ALA A 512 -5.78 8.56 -4.67
CA ALA A 512 -4.70 9.39 -5.18
C ALA A 512 -4.54 10.71 -4.38
N SER A 513 -5.62 11.26 -3.86
CA SER A 513 -5.60 12.51 -3.08
C SER A 513 -5.15 12.30 -1.63
N ASN A 514 -5.68 11.27 -0.97
CA ASN A 514 -5.58 11.11 0.49
C ASN A 514 -4.67 9.97 0.94
N ARG A 515 -4.19 9.12 0.03
CA ARG A 515 -3.41 7.91 0.33
C ARG A 515 -2.11 7.82 -0.48
N ARG A 516 -1.64 8.93 -1.06
CA ARG A 516 -0.39 9.06 -1.81
C ARG A 516 0.33 10.36 -1.47
N GLY A 517 1.67 10.34 -1.55
CA GLY A 517 2.51 11.53 -1.37
C GLY A 517 2.31 12.54 -2.51
N HIS A 518 2.47 13.84 -2.21
CA HIS A 518 2.30 14.93 -3.17
C HIS A 518 3.64 15.62 -3.48
N HIS A 519 4.37 15.05 -4.44
CA HIS A 519 5.71 15.47 -4.85
C HIS A 519 5.73 16.73 -5.73
N ASP A 520 6.92 17.15 -6.16
CA ASP A 520 7.13 18.45 -6.78
C ASP A 520 6.58 18.58 -8.20
N HIS A 521 6.64 17.53 -9.02
CA HIS A 521 6.03 17.53 -10.35
C HIS A 521 4.60 17.01 -10.25
N ARG A 522 3.62 17.81 -10.65
CA ARG A 522 2.20 17.52 -10.44
C ARG A 522 1.39 17.62 -11.71
N LEU A 523 0.39 16.76 -11.83
CA LEU A 523 -0.67 16.76 -12.83
C LEU A 523 -2.00 16.69 -12.10
N ALA A 524 -2.93 17.57 -12.46
CA ALA A 524 -4.29 17.63 -11.93
C ALA A 524 -5.27 17.52 -13.09
N LEU A 525 -6.15 16.52 -13.03
CA LEU A 525 -7.17 16.26 -14.04
C LEU A 525 -8.56 16.37 -13.42
N ALA A 526 -9.32 17.39 -13.81
CA ALA A 526 -10.68 17.63 -13.38
C ALA A 526 -11.67 17.22 -14.48
N THR A 527 -12.61 16.33 -14.16
CA THR A 527 -13.52 15.72 -15.15
C THR A 527 -14.76 15.16 -14.48
N ASP A 528 -15.84 15.00 -15.23
CA ASP A 528 -17.10 14.36 -14.82
C ASP A 528 -17.19 12.88 -15.20
N THR A 529 -16.40 12.42 -16.19
CA THR A 529 -16.44 11.04 -16.67
C THR A 529 -15.06 10.39 -16.75
N LYS A 530 -15.07 9.05 -16.78
CA LYS A 530 -13.88 8.21 -17.00
C LYS A 530 -13.28 8.47 -18.38
N GLU A 531 -14.11 8.62 -19.39
CA GLU A 531 -13.71 8.85 -20.78
C GLU A 531 -12.92 10.16 -20.90
N ASN A 532 -13.48 11.24 -20.35
CA ASN A 532 -12.81 12.54 -20.30
C ASN A 532 -11.50 12.49 -19.49
N LEU A 533 -11.42 11.65 -18.44
CA LEU A 533 -10.16 11.43 -17.71
C LEU A 533 -9.08 10.78 -18.56
N VAL A 534 -9.45 9.72 -19.30
CA VAL A 534 -8.55 9.00 -20.21
C VAL A 534 -8.07 9.93 -21.32
N GLU A 535 -8.95 10.70 -21.93
CA GLU A 535 -8.59 11.66 -22.97
C GLU A 535 -7.68 12.78 -22.44
N ASN A 536 -7.88 13.25 -21.20
CA ASN A 536 -6.98 14.21 -20.55
C ASN A 536 -5.59 13.61 -20.26
N LEU A 537 -5.50 12.32 -19.89
CA LEU A 537 -4.21 11.64 -19.75
C LEU A 537 -3.50 11.52 -21.10
N GLU A 538 -4.22 11.20 -22.18
CA GLU A 538 -3.68 11.14 -23.53
C GLU A 538 -3.16 12.51 -24.00
N ALA A 539 -3.94 13.57 -23.78
CA ALA A 539 -3.51 14.94 -24.07
C ALA A 539 -2.23 15.31 -23.30
N PHE A 540 -2.13 14.99 -22.01
CA PHE A 540 -0.91 15.22 -21.22
C PHE A 540 0.29 14.46 -21.81
N LEU A 541 0.11 13.18 -22.15
CA LEU A 541 1.16 12.35 -22.73
C LEU A 541 1.58 12.82 -24.13
N ALA A 542 0.71 13.51 -24.86
CA ALA A 542 0.98 14.15 -26.15
C ALA A 542 1.56 15.57 -26.03
N GLY A 543 1.57 16.17 -24.84
CA GLY A 543 1.98 17.57 -24.63
C GLY A 543 0.93 18.59 -25.08
N GLU A 544 -0.34 18.18 -25.13
CA GLU A 544 -1.47 19.01 -25.54
C GLU A 544 -2.20 19.60 -24.33
N ASN A 545 -2.84 20.76 -24.52
CA ASN A 545 -3.65 21.41 -23.49
C ASN A 545 -5.13 21.12 -23.72
N ARG A 546 -5.86 20.82 -22.64
CA ARG A 546 -7.30 20.56 -22.66
C ARG A 546 -7.98 21.14 -21.41
N PRO A 547 -9.25 21.58 -21.48
CA PRO A 547 -10.00 21.98 -20.29
C PRO A 547 -10.00 20.87 -19.24
N GLY A 548 -9.74 21.23 -17.98
CA GLY A 548 -9.64 20.28 -16.87
C GLY A 548 -8.23 19.68 -16.67
N LEU A 549 -7.29 19.89 -17.60
CA LEU A 549 -5.90 19.46 -17.47
C LEU A 549 -5.02 20.63 -16.99
N SER A 550 -4.31 20.43 -15.89
CA SER A 550 -3.29 21.35 -15.39
C SER A 550 -2.05 20.57 -14.93
N SER A 551 -0.86 20.99 -15.35
CA SER A 551 0.40 20.41 -14.88
C SER A 551 1.38 21.51 -14.48
N GLY A 552 2.28 21.18 -13.55
CA GLY A 552 3.24 22.14 -13.03
C GLY A 552 4.33 21.51 -12.18
N HIS A 553 5.25 22.36 -11.74
CA HIS A 553 6.34 22.00 -10.84
C HIS A 553 6.35 22.96 -9.65
N LEU A 554 6.37 22.41 -8.43
CA LEU A 554 6.57 23.17 -7.22
C LEU A 554 7.99 23.71 -7.20
N VAL A 555 8.13 25.04 -7.16
CA VAL A 555 9.43 25.68 -6.98
C VAL A 555 9.71 25.78 -5.48
N PRO A 556 10.82 25.20 -4.97
CA PRO A 556 11.19 25.33 -3.57
C PRO A 556 11.23 26.81 -3.13
N ASP A 557 10.85 27.06 -1.87
CA ASP A 557 10.81 28.40 -1.24
C ASP A 557 9.82 29.41 -1.85
N PHE A 558 9.07 29.03 -2.90
CA PHE A 558 8.02 29.87 -3.46
C PHE A 558 6.68 29.58 -2.80
N GLN A 559 6.21 30.51 -1.96
CA GLN A 559 4.86 30.49 -1.40
C GLN A 559 3.99 31.52 -2.14
N PRO A 560 3.04 31.09 -3.00
CA PRO A 560 2.17 32.02 -3.70
C PRO A 560 1.29 32.76 -2.70
N LYS A 561 1.24 34.09 -2.80
CA LYS A 561 0.30 34.91 -2.03
C LYS A 561 -1.06 34.84 -2.69
N LEU A 562 -2.04 34.29 -2.00
CA LEU A 562 -3.40 34.15 -2.50
C LEU A 562 -4.27 35.34 -2.13
N ALA A 563 -5.03 35.87 -3.10
CA ALA A 563 -6.04 36.89 -2.87
C ALA A 563 -7.43 36.40 -3.30
N PHE A 564 -8.44 36.60 -2.46
CA PHE A 564 -9.83 36.46 -2.88
C PHE A 564 -10.35 37.78 -3.43
N VAL A 565 -10.89 37.75 -4.65
CA VAL A 565 -11.41 38.92 -5.35
C VAL A 565 -12.92 38.79 -5.49
N PHE A 566 -13.64 39.66 -4.80
CA PHE A 566 -15.09 39.73 -4.78
C PHE A 566 -15.57 40.67 -5.89
N SER A 567 -16.16 40.09 -6.93
CA SER A 567 -16.74 40.80 -8.06
C SER A 567 -17.84 41.79 -7.68
N GLY A 568 -18.01 42.80 -8.53
CA GLY A 568 -19.12 43.74 -8.45
C GLY A 568 -20.43 43.17 -9.00
N MET A 569 -21.37 44.07 -9.32
CA MET A 569 -22.59 43.74 -10.05
C MET A 569 -22.29 43.62 -11.55
N GLY A 570 -22.96 42.71 -12.26
CA GLY A 570 -22.67 42.37 -13.66
C GLY A 570 -22.52 40.86 -13.95
N PRO A 571 -21.88 40.05 -13.09
CA PRO A 571 -21.63 38.63 -13.38
C PRO A 571 -22.79 37.71 -13.00
N GLN A 572 -23.92 38.22 -12.51
CA GLN A 572 -25.08 37.40 -12.16
C GLN A 572 -25.74 36.79 -13.40
N TRP A 573 -26.24 35.57 -13.26
CA TRP A 573 -26.97 34.84 -14.30
C TRP A 573 -28.02 33.92 -13.66
N TRP A 574 -29.06 33.55 -14.41
CA TRP A 574 -30.08 32.61 -13.93
C TRP A 574 -29.41 31.27 -13.60
N ALA A 575 -29.81 30.57 -12.54
CA ALA A 575 -29.17 29.32 -12.06
C ALA A 575 -27.73 29.41 -11.51
N MET A 576 -27.16 30.61 -11.30
CA MET A 576 -25.85 30.71 -10.66
C MET A 576 -25.81 29.99 -9.30
N GLY A 577 -24.83 29.10 -9.11
CA GLY A 577 -24.67 28.31 -7.88
C GLY A 577 -25.67 27.16 -7.67
N ARG A 578 -26.60 26.90 -8.60
CA ARG A 578 -27.64 25.85 -8.43
C ARG A 578 -27.06 24.45 -8.23
N GLN A 579 -26.09 24.06 -9.05
CA GLN A 579 -25.44 22.75 -8.90
C GLN A 579 -24.77 22.62 -7.52
N LEU A 580 -24.12 23.68 -7.02
CA LEU A 580 -23.48 23.70 -5.70
C LEU A 580 -24.51 23.64 -4.57
N LEU A 581 -25.69 24.26 -4.74
CA LEU A 581 -26.80 24.09 -3.79
C LEU A 581 -27.23 22.64 -3.65
N GLU A 582 -27.14 21.85 -4.72
CA GLU A 582 -27.56 20.44 -4.74
C GLU A 582 -26.44 19.48 -4.29
N SER A 583 -25.18 19.82 -4.55
CA SER A 583 -24.04 18.92 -4.35
C SER A 583 -23.16 19.24 -3.14
N GLU A 584 -23.10 20.50 -2.70
CA GLU A 584 -22.15 20.96 -1.69
C GLU A 584 -22.84 21.43 -0.40
N PRO A 585 -22.81 20.63 0.69
CA PRO A 585 -23.50 20.96 1.94
C PRO A 585 -23.09 22.31 2.53
N ILE A 586 -21.81 22.66 2.48
CA ILE A 586 -21.28 23.93 3.04
C ILE A 586 -21.79 25.13 2.26
N PHE A 587 -21.81 25.02 0.92
CA PHE A 587 -22.36 26.06 0.08
C PHE A 587 -23.86 26.25 0.36
N ARG A 588 -24.60 25.14 0.43
CA ARG A 588 -26.03 25.13 0.73
C ARG A 588 -26.36 25.77 2.07
N GLU A 589 -25.65 25.38 3.13
CA GLU A 589 -25.87 25.89 4.49
C GLU A 589 -25.71 27.41 4.55
N VAL A 590 -24.66 27.96 3.92
CA VAL A 590 -24.44 29.41 3.88
C VAL A 590 -25.56 30.14 3.12
N ILE A 591 -26.04 29.57 2.02
CA ILE A 591 -27.16 30.17 1.27
C ILE A 591 -28.47 30.10 2.06
N GLU A 592 -28.75 28.98 2.73
CA GLU A 592 -29.93 28.81 3.58
C GLU A 592 -29.93 29.81 4.74
N GLN A 593 -28.79 30.02 5.40
CA GLN A 593 -28.62 31.07 6.42
C GLN A 593 -28.83 32.48 5.86
N CYS A 594 -28.31 32.76 4.66
CA CYS A 594 -28.54 34.04 3.99
C CYS A 594 -30.02 34.28 3.69
N ASP A 595 -30.72 33.26 3.18
CA ASP A 595 -32.14 33.35 2.84
C ASP A 595 -33.00 33.59 4.08
N GLU A 596 -32.74 32.86 5.17
CA GLU A 596 -33.45 33.04 6.44
C GLU A 596 -33.32 34.48 6.98
N LEU A 597 -32.09 35.01 7.00
CA LEU A 597 -31.83 36.37 7.48
C LEU A 597 -32.42 37.43 6.54
N LEU A 598 -32.34 37.22 5.22
CA LEU A 598 -32.82 38.18 4.22
C LEU A 598 -34.35 38.31 4.24
N ARG A 599 -35.07 37.20 4.47
CA ARG A 599 -36.54 37.16 4.58
C ARG A 599 -37.10 38.01 5.73
N GLN A 600 -36.27 38.45 6.67
CA GLN A 600 -36.69 39.41 7.70
C GLN A 600 -36.94 40.82 7.12
N TYR A 601 -36.35 41.13 5.97
CA TYR A 601 -36.43 42.45 5.34
C TYR A 601 -37.03 42.41 3.93
N ALA A 602 -36.85 41.29 3.21
CA ALA A 602 -37.28 41.08 1.84
C ALA A 602 -38.62 40.33 1.76
N ASP A 603 -39.44 40.67 0.76
CA ASP A 603 -40.70 39.98 0.41
C ASP A 603 -40.47 38.82 -0.59
N TRP A 604 -39.24 38.36 -0.74
CA TRP A 604 -38.84 37.29 -1.65
C TRP A 604 -37.81 36.37 -0.99
N SER A 605 -37.63 35.18 -1.59
CA SER A 605 -36.74 34.13 -1.11
C SER A 605 -35.53 34.00 -2.05
N LEU A 606 -34.34 34.09 -1.49
CA LEU A 606 -33.08 33.87 -2.19
C LEU A 606 -33.00 32.44 -2.73
N LEU A 607 -33.38 31.44 -1.93
CA LEU A 607 -33.39 30.04 -2.38
C LEU A 607 -34.33 29.83 -3.55
N SER A 608 -35.52 30.43 -3.50
CA SER A 608 -36.51 30.33 -4.56
C SER A 608 -36.01 30.98 -5.85
N GLU A 609 -35.33 32.13 -5.73
CA GLU A 609 -34.74 32.82 -6.88
C GLU A 609 -33.59 32.02 -7.52
N LEU A 610 -32.67 31.46 -6.74
CA LEU A 610 -31.56 30.64 -7.27
C LEU A 610 -32.05 29.34 -7.94
N ARG A 611 -33.22 28.84 -7.53
CA ARG A 611 -33.91 27.68 -8.13
C ARG A 611 -34.87 28.02 -9.27
N ALA A 612 -35.15 29.31 -9.52
CA ALA A 612 -36.11 29.74 -10.54
C ALA A 612 -35.68 29.36 -11.96
N SER A 613 -36.64 29.10 -12.85
CA SER A 613 -36.34 28.91 -14.28
C SER A 613 -35.89 30.23 -14.92
N ASP A 614 -35.31 30.18 -16.12
CA ASP A 614 -34.91 31.40 -16.84
C ASP A 614 -36.11 32.34 -17.06
N GLU A 615 -37.28 31.80 -17.38
CA GLU A 615 -38.51 32.57 -17.64
C GLU A 615 -39.05 33.29 -16.40
N THR A 616 -38.75 32.78 -15.21
CA THR A 616 -39.31 33.27 -13.94
C THR A 616 -38.28 34.03 -13.09
N SER A 617 -36.99 33.93 -13.43
CA SER A 617 -35.94 34.57 -12.67
C SER A 617 -35.96 36.08 -12.82
N ARG A 618 -35.79 36.77 -11.69
CA ARG A 618 -35.65 38.23 -11.57
C ARG A 618 -34.22 38.61 -11.18
N ILE A 619 -33.26 37.71 -11.39
CA ILE A 619 -31.86 37.84 -10.95
C ILE A 619 -31.18 39.09 -11.50
N ASN A 620 -31.65 39.64 -12.62
CA ASN A 620 -31.13 40.86 -13.22
C ASN A 620 -31.67 42.15 -12.59
N SER A 621 -32.68 42.09 -11.73
CA SER A 621 -33.14 43.28 -11.00
C SER A 621 -32.10 43.67 -9.95
N THR A 622 -31.78 44.96 -9.82
CA THR A 622 -30.73 45.44 -8.91
C THR A 622 -30.92 44.95 -7.47
N GLN A 623 -32.17 44.89 -7.00
CA GLN A 623 -32.51 44.52 -5.63
C GLN A 623 -32.20 43.04 -5.32
N ILE A 624 -32.37 42.18 -6.32
CA ILE A 624 -32.15 40.75 -6.21
C ILE A 624 -30.68 40.42 -6.51
N ALA A 625 -30.16 40.94 -7.63
CA ALA A 625 -28.78 40.74 -8.08
C ALA A 625 -27.75 40.97 -6.98
N GLN A 626 -27.80 42.10 -6.26
CA GLN A 626 -26.78 42.41 -5.24
C GLN A 626 -26.82 41.42 -4.07
N CYS A 627 -28.01 41.09 -3.58
CA CYS A 627 -28.19 40.15 -2.47
C CYS A 627 -27.74 38.75 -2.89
N SER A 628 -28.10 38.32 -4.10
CA SER A 628 -27.73 36.99 -4.62
C SER A 628 -26.23 36.89 -4.91
N ILE A 629 -25.60 37.93 -5.48
CA ILE A 629 -24.14 37.95 -5.69
C ILE A 629 -23.41 37.87 -4.35
N PHE A 630 -23.82 38.67 -3.36
CA PHE A 630 -23.23 38.64 -2.01
C PHE A 630 -23.29 37.23 -1.43
N ALA A 631 -24.49 36.62 -1.40
CA ALA A 631 -24.68 35.30 -0.81
C ALA A 631 -23.86 34.22 -1.52
N VAL A 632 -23.87 34.19 -2.85
CA VAL A 632 -23.07 33.23 -3.63
C VAL A 632 -21.57 33.43 -3.40
N GLN A 633 -21.08 34.67 -3.36
CA GLN A 633 -19.66 34.94 -3.14
C GLN A 633 -19.17 34.47 -1.76
N ILE A 634 -19.95 34.71 -0.70
CA ILE A 634 -19.56 34.28 0.64
C ILE A 634 -19.71 32.76 0.82
N ALA A 635 -20.67 32.14 0.14
CA ALA A 635 -20.81 30.68 0.09
C ALA A 635 -19.65 30.03 -0.65
N LEU A 636 -19.21 30.59 -1.79
CA LEU A 636 -17.98 30.16 -2.48
C LEU A 636 -16.74 30.35 -1.61
N ALA A 637 -16.62 31.47 -0.90
CA ALA A 637 -15.50 31.71 0.01
C ALA A 637 -15.46 30.70 1.17
N ALA A 638 -16.64 30.33 1.71
CA ALA A 638 -16.76 29.28 2.72
C ALA A 638 -16.37 27.90 2.16
N LEU A 639 -16.79 27.57 0.94
CA LEU A 639 -16.42 26.32 0.26
C LEU A 639 -14.91 26.24 -0.01
N TRP A 640 -14.28 27.30 -0.52
CA TRP A 640 -12.82 27.32 -0.69
C TRP A 640 -12.08 27.11 0.64
N ARG A 641 -12.55 27.76 1.71
CA ARG A 641 -11.97 27.60 3.06
C ARG A 641 -12.11 26.19 3.58
N SER A 642 -13.19 25.48 3.27
CA SER A 642 -13.38 24.09 3.71
C SER A 642 -12.39 23.13 3.05
N TRP A 643 -11.91 23.45 1.85
CA TRP A 643 -10.81 22.75 1.18
C TRP A 643 -9.41 23.20 1.67
N GLY A 644 -9.34 24.01 2.73
CA GLY A 644 -8.09 24.51 3.30
C GLY A 644 -7.50 25.73 2.59
N ILE A 645 -8.21 26.31 1.61
CA ILE A 645 -7.73 27.45 0.83
C ILE A 645 -8.09 28.75 1.54
N THR A 646 -7.07 29.41 2.09
CA THR A 646 -7.23 30.64 2.88
C THR A 646 -6.51 31.81 2.20
N PRO A 647 -7.19 32.95 1.99
CA PRO A 647 -6.59 34.11 1.35
C PRO A 647 -5.67 34.86 2.32
N GLN A 648 -4.57 35.42 1.81
CA GLN A 648 -3.73 36.38 2.53
C GLN A 648 -4.16 37.83 2.28
N ALA A 649 -4.90 38.07 1.20
CA ALA A 649 -5.49 39.36 0.89
C ALA A 649 -6.93 39.16 0.41
N ILE A 650 -7.78 40.15 0.70
CA ILE A 650 -9.16 40.16 0.25
C ILE A 650 -9.40 41.53 -0.40
N VAL A 651 -9.99 41.53 -1.59
CA VAL A 651 -10.34 42.75 -2.32
C VAL A 651 -11.75 42.59 -2.85
N GLY A 652 -12.57 43.63 -2.70
CA GLY A 652 -13.90 43.69 -3.30
C GLY A 652 -14.00 44.82 -4.30
N HIS A 653 -14.82 44.65 -5.33
CA HIS A 653 -15.14 45.71 -6.27
C HIS A 653 -16.57 46.23 -6.02
N SER A 654 -16.70 47.45 -5.51
CA SER A 654 -18.00 48.09 -5.24
C SER A 654 -18.89 47.22 -4.34
N VAL A 655 -19.94 46.61 -4.87
CA VAL A 655 -20.82 45.72 -4.10
C VAL A 655 -20.07 44.52 -3.49
N GLY A 656 -19.01 44.04 -4.16
CA GLY A 656 -18.17 42.97 -3.65
C GLY A 656 -17.41 43.34 -2.37
N GLU A 657 -17.26 44.63 -2.04
CA GLU A 657 -16.63 45.05 -0.78
C GLU A 657 -17.44 44.62 0.45
N VAL A 658 -18.76 44.47 0.32
CA VAL A 658 -19.60 43.99 1.42
C VAL A 658 -19.31 42.51 1.71
N ALA A 659 -19.19 41.69 0.66
CA ALA A 659 -18.80 40.28 0.79
C ALA A 659 -17.35 40.15 1.30
N ALA A 660 -16.43 40.96 0.78
CA ALA A 660 -15.06 41.04 1.25
C ALA A 660 -14.96 41.41 2.75
N ALA A 661 -15.71 42.42 3.19
CA ALA A 661 -15.74 42.85 4.59
C ALA A 661 -16.31 41.77 5.52
N HIS A 662 -17.34 41.04 5.07
CA HIS A 662 -17.85 39.89 5.82
C HIS A 662 -16.81 38.77 5.92
N VAL A 663 -16.20 38.37 4.79
CA VAL A 663 -15.22 37.28 4.76
C VAL A 663 -13.95 37.63 5.53
N ALA A 664 -13.58 38.91 5.60
CA ALA A 664 -12.50 39.43 6.43
C ALA A 664 -12.85 39.53 7.93
N GLY A 665 -14.11 39.31 8.32
CA GLY A 665 -14.60 39.41 9.69
C GLY A 665 -14.89 40.84 10.17
N ALA A 666 -14.88 41.83 9.28
CA ALA A 666 -15.19 43.22 9.61
C ALA A 666 -16.70 43.48 9.74
N LEU A 667 -17.53 42.67 9.07
CA LEU A 667 -19.00 42.71 9.19
C LEU A 667 -19.54 41.34 9.58
N SER A 668 -20.50 41.33 10.52
CA SER A 668 -21.28 40.12 10.77
C SER A 668 -22.13 39.78 9.55
N LEU A 669 -22.58 38.52 9.42
CA LEU A 669 -23.44 38.12 8.31
C LEU A 669 -24.74 38.95 8.27
N SER A 670 -25.33 39.20 9.44
CA SER A 670 -26.56 39.99 9.58
C SER A 670 -26.35 41.44 9.13
N ASP A 671 -25.27 42.09 9.58
CA ASP A 671 -24.96 43.48 9.19
C ASP A 671 -24.69 43.59 7.70
N ALA A 672 -23.91 42.65 7.14
CA ALA A 672 -23.60 42.63 5.72
C ALA A 672 -24.87 42.43 4.86
N LEU A 673 -25.81 41.58 5.30
CA LEU A 673 -27.11 41.38 4.65
C LEU A 673 -28.01 42.62 4.73
N GLN A 674 -28.00 43.35 5.86
CA GLN A 674 -28.73 44.62 5.95
C GLN A 674 -28.13 45.67 5.00
N VAL A 675 -26.80 45.80 4.97
CA VAL A 675 -26.10 46.73 4.09
C VAL A 675 -26.43 46.44 2.62
N ILE A 676 -26.30 45.18 2.20
CA ILE A 676 -26.54 44.80 0.80
C ILE A 676 -28.02 44.98 0.40
N PHE A 677 -28.95 44.62 1.29
CA PHE A 677 -30.39 44.74 1.05
C PHE A 677 -30.83 46.20 0.91
N HIS A 678 -30.45 47.06 1.85
CA HIS A 678 -30.85 48.47 1.80
C HIS A 678 -30.17 49.21 0.65
N ARG A 679 -28.88 48.95 0.41
CA ARG A 679 -28.13 49.54 -0.72
C ARG A 679 -28.77 49.19 -2.06
N SER A 680 -29.13 47.93 -2.27
CA SER A 680 -29.68 47.46 -3.55
C SER A 680 -31.04 48.09 -3.85
N ARG A 681 -31.89 48.29 -2.84
CA ARG A 681 -33.19 48.98 -2.95
C ARG A 681 -33.06 50.47 -3.25
N VAL A 682 -32.18 51.16 -2.53
CA VAL A 682 -31.93 52.59 -2.78
C VAL A 682 -31.38 52.78 -4.19
N GLN A 683 -30.43 51.95 -4.62
CA GLN A 683 -29.87 52.03 -5.97
C GLN A 683 -30.92 51.72 -7.06
N ALA A 684 -31.83 50.76 -6.81
CA ALA A 684 -32.91 50.45 -7.73
C ALA A 684 -33.89 51.62 -7.94
N SER A 685 -34.07 52.52 -6.95
CA SER A 685 -34.91 53.73 -7.11
C SER A 685 -34.33 54.74 -8.11
N ALA A 686 -33.03 54.66 -8.39
CA ALA A 686 -32.34 55.49 -9.38
C ALA A 686 -32.28 54.86 -10.78
N ALA A 687 -32.98 53.74 -11.00
CA ALA A 687 -33.02 53.08 -12.30
C ALA A 687 -33.56 54.03 -13.39
N GLY A 688 -32.86 54.11 -14.53
CA GLY A 688 -33.22 54.99 -15.65
C GLY A 688 -32.65 56.41 -15.59
N PHE A 689 -32.13 56.86 -14.43
CA PHE A 689 -31.56 58.21 -14.27
C PHE A 689 -30.05 58.31 -14.56
N GLY A 690 -29.36 57.18 -14.73
CA GLY A 690 -27.92 57.13 -14.95
C GLY A 690 -27.50 56.05 -15.94
N LYS A 691 -26.29 56.18 -16.49
CA LYS A 691 -25.65 55.18 -17.36
C LYS A 691 -24.21 54.95 -16.92
N MET A 692 -23.72 53.73 -17.11
CA MET A 692 -22.32 53.36 -16.92
C MET A 692 -21.72 52.97 -18.27
N LEU A 693 -20.47 53.37 -18.51
CA LEU A 693 -19.74 53.03 -19.73
C LEU A 693 -18.36 52.49 -19.35
N VAL A 694 -18.01 51.31 -19.89
CA VAL A 694 -16.64 50.79 -19.81
C VAL A 694 -15.82 51.43 -20.93
N VAL A 695 -14.73 52.12 -20.58
CA VAL A 695 -13.85 52.78 -21.54
C VAL A 695 -12.53 52.00 -21.62
N CYS A 696 -12.31 51.25 -22.70
CA CYS A 696 -11.05 50.57 -22.93
C CYS A 696 -10.00 51.57 -23.42
N GLN A 697 -8.88 51.70 -22.71
CA GLN A 697 -7.74 52.46 -23.19
C GLN A 697 -7.04 51.63 -24.28
N ALA A 698 -7.14 52.02 -25.54
CA ALA A 698 -6.38 51.39 -26.61
C ALA A 698 -4.88 51.54 -26.30
N LYS A 699 -4.14 50.43 -26.24
CA LYS A 699 -2.68 50.49 -26.23
C LYS A 699 -2.24 51.12 -27.55
N PHE A 700 -1.73 52.34 -27.50
CA PHE A 700 -0.96 52.88 -28.62
C PHE A 700 0.24 51.94 -28.83
N ALA A 701 0.29 51.29 -29.99
CA ALA A 701 1.48 50.59 -30.43
C ALA A 701 2.65 51.58 -30.42
N LYS A 702 3.71 51.24 -29.69
CA LYS A 702 5.04 51.83 -29.88
C LYS A 702 5.94 50.77 -30.46
#